data_AF-A0A317WV09-F1
#
_entry.id   AF-A0A317WV09-F1
#
_cell.length_a   1.000
_cell.length_b   1.000
_cell.length_c   1.000
_cell.angle_alpha   90.00
_cell.angle_beta   90.00
_cell.angle_gamma   90.00
#
_symmetry.space_group_name_H-M   'P 1'
#
loop_
_entity.id
_entity.type
_entity.pdbx_description
1 polymer ?
#
loop_
_entity_poly.entity_id
_entity_poly.type
_entity_poly.pdbx_seq_one_letter_code
_entity_poly.pdbx_strand_id
1 'polypeptide(L)'
;MRARQTKRPAPLLRRRSTRKKAKPSPQLLPRVLFLANSEHGQTNLILALAHELLVRGDIDVHIASFPSLLPRLEKVLQDNISRYHPAYRSRIHFHPIAGPSNTEAFLRTGKRSICHPPGYEGALKGFNSLFEELWAWGEEDYLQVYHSCLEIVQHVDPATVIVDWFFPQGRDAAYNAGHAAIVLYTTSLSHIVYGLQPHAAWAWKFPMPGTDFRYPLPWRSIPANAMAVIEAAKIYRRSGRQRQIREWRMKHHIQGRFPFADAWRPDRFHLTPGLKELDWPFEVPDNVLPCGPILLPVASVKAQDPELDRWLRSAPTIMVNLGTLYAPDPRVARNIAAALRTFLDAWTGESNLQVLWKLPKHTEDCVHVYEEAVDLLRSEIQTGRVRIQPWFQVEPLSMLESGQIICSVHHGGANSWYEAIQTGVPHVVLPGWQDCYENAVRTEWLDIGVYANKTSAPSVDAVELSNALQKVVGNPSYQAKAAELSVLCRRKEGRVVGADKIAELVRNPERMALPIPGVDDINHIPKGRLQTIKNASGDTLETIQPPSLNIPLPTPIQNALELLIVAISTNTSFLLPILGYSLLIFPRLRLLTILYLIYIKWISNAPNSGASWLRNDPFRNSPLWTLYTSYFPIRLYRSVPLPPRRKYIFGYHPHGLSIRGAIGAFAANGAGFSSLFPGLTSTLLVSSKILHAPLLREYALSLGINSVSRPSCVNHLTKGGHDGQGMGNAITICIGGSREAAIAKPGTMDLILNIRRGFIRVAVQTGADLVPVLAFGENELFDIVDAKDPPLHPSTSTSTSANTNQEKPKSLLSWLPRTVKSLTGNDFRLIVGRFGVTIPFRKPVHVVVGKPIRVKESRWDQDEAYVAHVHELYVAELRRLWDEWRGSFGFGQGEGEVKGRGVEFRVVE
;
A
#
# COMPACT_ATOMS: atom_id res chain seq x y z
N MET A 1 39.30 -43.40 -9.08
CA MET A 1 38.45 -44.17 -8.13
C MET A 1 37.62 -43.19 -7.29
N ARG A 2 36.29 -43.38 -7.27
CA ARG A 2 35.24 -42.81 -6.39
C ARG A 2 35.10 -41.27 -6.39
N ALA A 3 34.25 -40.63 -7.21
CA ALA A 3 32.78 -40.63 -7.28
C ALA A 3 32.06 -40.10 -6.01
N ARG A 4 31.63 -38.83 -6.05
CA ARG A 4 30.52 -38.29 -5.24
C ARG A 4 29.62 -37.43 -6.14
N GLN A 5 28.41 -37.94 -6.35
CA GLN A 5 27.32 -37.31 -7.10
C GLN A 5 26.80 -36.08 -6.37
N THR A 6 26.82 -34.93 -7.03
CA THR A 6 26.10 -33.72 -6.62
C THR A 6 24.68 -33.77 -7.17
N LYS A 7 23.69 -33.76 -6.27
CA LYS A 7 22.28 -33.61 -6.62
C LYS A 7 22.03 -32.18 -7.13
N ARG A 8 21.59 -32.06 -8.38
CA ARG A 8 20.90 -30.88 -8.93
C ARG A 8 19.57 -30.65 -8.20
N PRO A 9 19.11 -29.41 -8.04
CA PRO A 9 17.70 -29.08 -8.17
C PRO A 9 17.51 -28.37 -9.52
N ALA A 10 16.68 -28.96 -10.37
CA ALA A 10 16.13 -28.32 -11.57
C ALA A 10 14.59 -28.23 -11.38
N PRO A 11 13.87 -27.45 -12.19
CA PRO A 11 13.01 -26.35 -11.77
C PRO A 11 11.51 -26.73 -11.78
N LEU A 12 10.62 -25.80 -11.40
CA LEU A 12 9.34 -25.48 -12.09
C LEU A 12 8.34 -24.74 -11.18
N LEU A 13 8.02 -23.50 -11.55
CA LEU A 13 6.70 -22.93 -11.31
C LEU A 13 5.67 -23.75 -12.10
N ARG A 14 4.63 -24.20 -11.39
CA ARG A 14 3.57 -25.08 -11.91
C ARG A 14 2.80 -24.40 -13.05
N ARG A 15 2.89 -24.96 -14.26
CA ARG A 15 1.89 -24.82 -15.33
C ARG A 15 0.54 -25.32 -14.80
N ARG A 16 -0.55 -24.55 -14.93
CA ARG A 16 -1.91 -25.10 -14.87
C ARG A 16 -2.13 -25.96 -16.12
N SER A 17 -2.15 -27.27 -15.95
CA SER A 17 -2.57 -28.23 -16.99
C SER A 17 -4.10 -28.22 -17.07
N THR A 18 -4.66 -28.12 -18.28
CA THR A 18 -6.06 -28.44 -18.58
C THR A 18 -6.35 -29.89 -18.16
N ARG A 19 -7.07 -30.07 -17.06
CA ARG A 19 -7.29 -31.37 -16.43
C ARG A 19 -8.35 -32.18 -17.19
N LYS A 20 -7.94 -33.26 -17.87
CA LYS A 20 -8.83 -34.40 -18.11
C LYS A 20 -9.26 -34.97 -16.75
N LYS A 21 -10.56 -35.27 -16.59
CA LYS A 21 -11.19 -35.76 -15.35
C LYS A 21 -10.42 -36.99 -14.80
N ALA A 22 -9.72 -36.80 -13.69
CA ALA A 22 -9.21 -37.88 -12.84
C ALA A 22 -9.96 -37.85 -11.50
N LYS A 23 -10.24 -39.03 -10.92
CA LYS A 23 -11.01 -39.22 -9.67
C LYS A 23 -10.50 -38.30 -8.54
N PRO A 24 -11.38 -37.76 -7.67
CA PRO A 24 -11.00 -36.78 -6.67
C PRO A 24 -10.16 -37.42 -5.55
N SER A 25 -8.94 -36.93 -5.38
CA SER A 25 -8.19 -37.00 -4.12
C SER A 25 -8.95 -36.24 -3.02
N PRO A 26 -8.86 -36.62 -1.73
CA PRO A 26 -9.53 -35.89 -0.65
C PRO A 26 -9.16 -34.41 -0.73
N GLN A 27 -10.15 -33.53 -0.80
CA GLN A 27 -9.93 -32.10 -0.91
C GLN A 27 -9.23 -31.62 0.37
N LEU A 28 -7.96 -31.25 0.25
CA LEU A 28 -7.24 -30.53 1.31
C LEU A 28 -7.99 -29.22 1.59
N LEU A 29 -8.42 -29.04 2.84
CA LEU A 29 -9.08 -27.82 3.28
C LEU A 29 -8.11 -26.63 3.18
N PRO A 30 -8.61 -25.43 2.88
CA PRO A 30 -7.77 -24.24 2.90
C PRO A 30 -7.34 -23.92 4.34
N ARG A 31 -6.04 -23.68 4.51
CA ARG A 31 -5.42 -23.30 5.78
C ARG A 31 -5.48 -21.79 5.98
N VAL A 32 -5.94 -21.35 7.15
CA VAL A 32 -5.96 -19.95 7.57
C VAL A 32 -5.05 -19.78 8.77
N LEU A 33 -4.12 -18.82 8.70
CA LEU A 33 -3.19 -18.54 9.80
C LEU A 33 -3.47 -17.17 10.42
N PHE A 34 -3.74 -17.14 11.72
CA PHE A 34 -3.76 -15.93 12.53
C PHE A 34 -2.39 -15.70 13.17
N LEU A 35 -1.84 -14.50 13.04
CA LEU A 35 -0.62 -14.05 13.73
C LEU A 35 -0.97 -12.90 14.68
N ALA A 36 -0.68 -13.04 15.97
CA ALA A 36 -0.96 -11.99 16.95
C ALA A 36 -0.11 -12.06 18.21
N ASN A 37 -0.07 -10.95 18.94
CA ASN A 37 0.42 -10.94 20.32
C ASN A 37 -0.49 -11.75 21.25
N SER A 38 -0.19 -11.77 22.56
CA SER A 38 -0.93 -12.54 23.57
C SER A 38 -1.95 -11.72 24.37
N GLU A 39 -1.93 -10.39 24.28
CA GLU A 39 -2.76 -9.54 25.13
C GLU A 39 -4.25 -9.70 24.81
N HIS A 40 -5.08 -9.83 25.85
CA HIS A 40 -6.52 -10.12 25.71
C HIS A 40 -7.26 -9.08 24.85
N GLY A 41 -6.83 -7.80 24.93
CA GLY A 41 -7.35 -6.72 24.10
C GLY A 41 -7.33 -7.05 22.60
N GLN A 42 -6.29 -7.76 22.16
CA GLN A 42 -6.06 -8.11 20.77
C GLN A 42 -6.56 -9.51 20.43
N THR A 43 -6.29 -10.49 21.30
CA THR A 43 -6.52 -11.90 21.02
C THR A 43 -7.97 -12.34 21.15
N ASN A 44 -8.81 -11.62 21.90
CA ASN A 44 -10.24 -11.95 22.03
C ASN A 44 -10.95 -12.00 20.67
N LEU A 45 -10.63 -11.09 19.74
CA LEU A 45 -11.22 -11.07 18.40
C LEU A 45 -10.77 -12.26 17.56
N ILE A 46 -9.49 -12.63 17.68
CA ILE A 46 -8.91 -13.77 16.95
C ILE A 46 -9.52 -15.08 17.43
N LEU A 47 -9.63 -15.25 18.75
CA LEU A 47 -10.28 -16.41 19.34
C LEU A 47 -11.76 -16.49 18.94
N ALA A 48 -12.47 -15.35 18.87
CA ALA A 48 -13.86 -15.29 18.41
C ALA A 48 -14.00 -15.69 16.93
N LEU A 49 -13.12 -15.19 16.05
CA LEU A 49 -13.12 -15.55 14.63
C LEU A 49 -12.70 -17.01 14.42
N ALA A 50 -11.69 -17.50 15.15
CA ALA A 50 -11.24 -18.88 15.11
C ALA A 50 -12.34 -19.85 15.56
N HIS A 51 -13.11 -19.49 16.60
CA HIS A 51 -14.29 -20.24 17.02
C HIS A 51 -15.29 -20.39 15.87
N GLU A 52 -15.68 -19.29 15.22
CA GLU A 52 -16.67 -19.33 14.15
C GLU A 52 -16.18 -20.10 12.92
N LEU A 53 -14.90 -19.96 12.55
CA LEU A 53 -14.30 -20.76 11.49
C LEU A 53 -14.31 -22.26 11.83
N LEU A 54 -14.07 -22.62 13.09
CA LEU A 54 -14.12 -24.00 13.57
C LEU A 54 -15.55 -24.56 13.59
N VAL A 55 -16.55 -23.76 13.97
CA VAL A 55 -17.98 -24.11 13.91
C VAL A 55 -18.41 -24.39 12.47
N ARG A 56 -17.99 -23.55 11.51
CA ARG A 56 -18.25 -23.76 10.07
C ARG A 56 -17.63 -25.05 9.56
N GLY A 57 -16.38 -25.33 9.96
CA GLY A 57 -15.66 -26.54 9.62
C GLY A 57 -15.24 -26.66 8.16
N ASP A 58 -15.29 -25.60 7.35
CA ASP A 58 -14.82 -25.60 5.96
C ASP A 58 -13.36 -25.11 5.80
N ILE A 59 -12.70 -24.81 6.91
CA ILE A 59 -11.35 -24.22 6.99
C ILE A 59 -10.52 -24.95 8.04
N ASP A 60 -9.22 -25.07 7.78
CA ASP A 60 -8.23 -25.54 8.74
C ASP A 60 -7.58 -24.33 9.43
N VAL A 61 -7.75 -24.22 10.76
CA VAL A 61 -7.47 -23.00 11.53
C VAL A 61 -6.12 -23.12 12.23
N HIS A 62 -5.22 -22.18 11.95
CA HIS A 62 -3.92 -22.09 12.60
C HIS A 62 -3.83 -20.77 13.36
N ILE A 63 -3.37 -20.81 14.61
CA ILE A 63 -3.14 -19.64 15.45
C ILE A 63 -1.68 -19.65 15.88
N ALA A 64 -0.96 -18.60 15.54
CA ALA A 64 0.40 -18.36 15.98
C ALA A 64 0.43 -17.15 16.93
N SER A 65 0.79 -17.43 18.18
CA SER A 65 0.88 -16.44 19.26
C SER A 65 1.84 -16.91 20.35
N PHE A 66 2.07 -16.09 21.38
CA PHE A 66 2.94 -16.44 22.50
C PHE A 66 2.29 -17.52 23.39
N PRO A 67 3.09 -18.39 24.04
CA PRO A 67 2.58 -19.52 24.84
C PRO A 67 1.55 -19.16 25.91
N SER A 68 1.60 -17.94 26.45
CA SER A 68 0.63 -17.42 27.42
C SER A 68 -0.82 -17.39 26.93
N LEU A 69 -1.06 -17.42 25.61
CA LEU A 69 -2.42 -17.47 25.04
C LEU A 69 -3.05 -18.87 25.09
N LEU A 70 -2.24 -19.94 25.10
CA LEU A 70 -2.73 -21.32 24.94
C LEU A 70 -3.80 -21.71 25.97
N PRO A 71 -3.65 -21.44 27.28
CA PRO A 71 -4.69 -21.78 28.26
C PRO A 71 -6.03 -21.10 27.97
N ARG A 72 -6.01 -19.88 27.41
CA ARG A 72 -7.23 -19.14 27.05
C ARG A 72 -7.90 -19.75 25.82
N LEU A 73 -7.13 -20.19 24.83
CA LEU A 73 -7.66 -20.94 23.69
C LEU A 73 -8.32 -22.24 24.15
N GLU A 74 -7.64 -23.03 24.99
CA GLU A 74 -8.17 -24.29 25.52
C GLU A 74 -9.47 -24.07 26.31
N LYS A 75 -9.54 -23.03 27.15
CA LYS A 75 -10.77 -22.65 27.86
C LYS A 75 -11.91 -22.35 26.88
N VAL A 76 -11.69 -21.52 25.87
CA VAL A 76 -12.73 -21.17 24.87
C VAL A 76 -13.21 -22.41 24.11
N LEU A 77 -12.31 -23.33 23.78
CA LEU A 77 -12.65 -24.61 23.14
C LEU A 77 -13.46 -25.51 24.08
N GLN A 78 -13.07 -25.61 25.35
CA GLN A 78 -13.74 -26.46 26.32
C GLN A 78 -15.14 -25.92 26.68
N ASP A 79 -15.27 -24.62 26.93
CA ASP A 79 -16.53 -23.95 27.26
C ASP A 79 -17.57 -24.08 26.13
N ASN A 80 -17.10 -24.20 24.89
CA ASN A 80 -17.94 -24.28 23.69
C ASN A 80 -17.92 -25.65 23.02
N ILE A 81 -17.50 -26.70 23.74
CA ILE A 81 -17.27 -28.04 23.19
C ILE A 81 -18.48 -28.61 22.44
N SER A 82 -19.70 -28.29 22.91
CA SER A 82 -20.98 -28.72 22.32
C SER A 82 -21.29 -28.07 20.98
N ARG A 83 -20.68 -26.93 20.65
CA ARG A 83 -20.88 -26.21 19.38
C ARG A 83 -20.05 -26.77 18.23
N TYR A 84 -19.00 -27.54 18.54
CA TYR A 84 -18.11 -28.10 17.52
C TYR A 84 -18.52 -29.50 17.12
N HIS A 85 -18.56 -29.76 15.82
CA HIS A 85 -18.65 -31.14 15.33
C HIS A 85 -17.39 -31.93 15.76
N PRO A 86 -17.51 -33.16 16.28
CA PRO A 86 -16.37 -33.93 16.79
C PRO A 86 -15.23 -34.08 15.77
N ALA A 87 -15.56 -34.21 14.48
CA ALA A 87 -14.58 -34.35 13.40
C ALA A 87 -13.80 -33.06 13.06
N TYR A 88 -14.19 -31.90 13.60
CA TYR A 88 -13.56 -30.61 13.29
C TYR A 88 -12.58 -30.18 14.38
N ARG A 89 -12.66 -30.73 15.59
CA ARG A 89 -11.78 -30.34 16.71
C ARG A 89 -10.29 -30.50 16.42
N SER A 90 -9.92 -31.44 15.55
CA SER A 90 -8.54 -31.63 15.11
C SER A 90 -8.05 -30.60 14.08
N ARG A 91 -8.90 -29.67 13.64
CA ARG A 91 -8.63 -28.63 12.62
C ARG A 91 -8.30 -27.27 13.21
N ILE A 92 -7.94 -27.23 14.50
CA ILE A 92 -7.40 -26.03 15.14
C ILE A 92 -6.02 -26.34 15.69
N HIS A 93 -5.05 -25.52 15.30
CA HIS A 93 -3.64 -25.75 15.55
C HIS A 93 -3.01 -24.51 16.20
N PHE A 94 -2.36 -24.69 17.35
CA PHE A 94 -1.61 -23.63 18.01
C PHE A 94 -0.12 -23.75 17.69
N HIS A 95 0.51 -22.64 17.30
CA HIS A 95 1.91 -22.53 16.95
C HIS A 95 2.57 -21.53 17.91
N PRO A 96 3.38 -21.97 18.88
CA PRO A 96 4.00 -21.06 19.83
C PRO A 96 5.05 -20.18 19.16
N ILE A 97 4.94 -18.87 19.34
CA ILE A 97 5.93 -17.89 18.88
C ILE A 97 7.04 -17.77 19.93
N ALA A 98 8.28 -17.78 19.47
CA ALA A 98 9.46 -17.54 20.31
C ALA A 98 9.77 -16.04 20.47
N GLY A 99 10.33 -15.69 21.62
CA GLY A 99 10.66 -14.30 22.00
C GLY A 99 9.63 -13.68 22.94
N PRO A 100 9.85 -12.43 23.37
CA PRO A 100 8.97 -11.79 24.34
C PRO A 100 7.71 -11.21 23.70
N SER A 101 6.59 -11.38 24.40
CA SER A 101 5.31 -10.74 24.12
C SER A 101 5.40 -9.22 24.24
N ASN A 102 4.38 -8.53 23.72
CA ASN A 102 4.30 -7.07 23.82
C ASN A 102 4.22 -6.60 25.28
N THR A 103 3.46 -7.28 26.13
CA THR A 103 3.43 -7.00 27.58
C THR A 103 4.80 -7.19 28.23
N GLU A 104 5.52 -8.27 27.94
CA GLU A 104 6.86 -8.49 28.50
C GLU A 104 7.85 -7.41 28.03
N ALA A 105 7.78 -7.01 26.76
CA ALA A 105 8.57 -5.91 26.24
C ALA A 105 8.22 -4.58 26.93
N PHE A 106 6.94 -4.29 27.12
CA PHE A 106 6.47 -3.08 27.78
C PHE A 106 6.89 -3.01 29.25
N LEU A 107 6.79 -4.11 30.01
CA LEU A 107 7.18 -4.16 31.42
C LEU A 107 8.67 -3.81 31.62
N ARG A 108 9.54 -4.14 30.66
CA ARG A 108 10.97 -3.76 30.69
C ARG A 108 11.22 -2.25 30.65
N THR A 109 10.23 -1.45 30.26
CA THR A 109 10.34 0.02 30.30
C THR A 109 10.24 0.61 31.71
N GLY A 110 9.81 -0.19 32.69
CA GLY A 110 9.59 0.25 34.08
C GLY A 110 8.34 1.12 34.28
N LYS A 111 7.50 1.28 33.24
CA LYS A 111 6.26 2.05 33.35
C LYS A 111 5.09 1.19 33.81
N ARG A 112 4.31 1.72 34.76
CA ARG A 112 3.06 1.10 35.25
C ARG A 112 1.91 1.15 34.23
N SER A 113 1.88 2.18 33.38
CA SER A 113 0.77 2.42 32.45
C SER A 113 1.16 3.32 31.27
N ILE A 114 0.36 3.24 30.20
CA ILE A 114 0.39 4.13 29.02
C ILE A 114 -0.55 5.35 29.17
N CYS A 115 -1.09 5.58 30.38
CA CYS A 115 -1.99 6.71 30.63
C CYS A 115 -1.36 8.05 30.28
N HIS A 116 -2.15 8.93 29.68
CA HIS A 116 -1.79 10.32 29.40
C HIS A 116 -3.00 11.22 29.57
N PRO A 117 -2.83 12.52 29.89
CA PRO A 117 -3.94 13.47 29.91
C PRO A 117 -4.68 13.55 28.57
N PRO A 118 -5.94 13.99 28.57
CA PRO A 118 -6.71 14.21 27.34
C PRO A 118 -6.33 15.54 26.65
N GLY A 119 -7.11 15.95 25.64
CA GLY A 119 -6.88 17.17 24.87
C GLY A 119 -5.68 17.13 23.92
N TYR A 120 -5.35 18.27 23.32
CA TYR A 120 -4.29 18.39 22.31
C TYR A 120 -2.90 17.98 22.86
N GLU A 121 -2.43 18.65 23.93
CA GLU A 121 -1.10 18.38 24.49
C GLU A 121 -0.98 16.97 25.07
N GLY A 122 -2.06 16.51 25.70
CA GLY A 122 -2.14 15.17 26.26
C GLY A 122 -2.08 14.09 25.18
N ALA A 123 -2.81 14.25 24.08
CA ALA A 123 -2.73 13.35 22.94
C ALA A 123 -1.31 13.28 22.36
N LEU A 124 -0.59 14.41 22.25
CA LEU A 124 0.80 14.39 21.77
C LEU A 124 1.74 13.58 22.68
N LYS A 125 1.57 13.68 24.01
CA LYS A 125 2.28 12.82 24.97
C LYS A 125 1.93 11.36 24.76
N GLY A 126 0.64 11.07 24.56
CA GLY A 126 0.13 9.74 24.22
C GLY A 126 0.80 9.17 22.98
N PHE A 127 0.83 9.90 21.86
CA PHE A 127 1.47 9.43 20.62
C PHE A 127 2.97 9.23 20.78
N ASN A 128 3.64 10.11 21.53
CA ASN A 128 5.07 9.93 21.80
C ASN A 128 5.34 8.64 22.59
N SER A 129 4.55 8.37 23.64
CA SER A 129 4.61 7.11 24.40
C SER A 129 4.25 5.91 23.52
N LEU A 130 3.20 6.00 22.70
CA LEU A 130 2.79 4.93 21.80
C LEU A 130 3.93 4.50 20.86
N PHE A 131 4.67 5.44 20.27
CA PHE A 131 5.72 5.12 19.30
C PHE A 131 7.05 4.70 19.95
N GLU A 132 7.39 5.26 21.11
CA GLU A 132 8.67 4.97 21.77
C GLU A 132 8.58 3.77 22.74
N GLU A 133 7.40 3.49 23.32
CA GLU A 133 7.25 2.56 24.45
C GLU A 133 6.37 1.35 24.15
N LEU A 134 5.32 1.48 23.32
CA LEU A 134 4.54 0.30 22.91
C LEU A 134 5.36 -0.64 22.01
N TRP A 135 6.43 -0.13 21.39
CA TRP A 135 7.32 -0.94 20.56
C TRP A 135 8.63 -1.27 21.27
N ALA A 136 8.57 -1.62 22.55
CA ALA A 136 9.74 -1.76 23.43
C ALA A 136 10.69 -2.94 23.13
N TRP A 137 10.44 -3.77 22.11
CA TRP A 137 11.35 -4.85 21.68
C TRP A 137 12.75 -4.38 21.28
N GLY A 138 13.80 -4.98 21.84
CA GLY A 138 15.16 -4.80 21.32
C GLY A 138 15.31 -5.37 19.89
N GLU A 139 16.47 -5.15 19.27
CA GLU A 139 16.78 -5.71 17.95
C GLU A 139 16.67 -7.25 17.96
N GLU A 140 17.29 -7.90 18.95
CA GLU A 140 17.27 -9.37 19.10
C GLU A 140 15.86 -9.91 19.32
N ASP A 141 15.09 -9.29 20.23
CA ASP A 141 13.70 -9.66 20.49
C ASP A 141 12.85 -9.58 19.21
N TYR A 142 13.00 -8.48 18.45
CA TYR A 142 12.24 -8.26 17.21
C TYR A 142 12.54 -9.35 16.17
N LEU A 143 13.82 -9.70 16.01
CA LEU A 143 14.26 -10.71 15.05
C LEU A 143 13.85 -12.11 15.46
N GLN A 144 13.92 -12.44 16.76
CA GLN A 144 13.49 -13.74 17.26
C GLN A 144 12.00 -13.98 16.96
N VAL A 145 11.16 -12.99 17.27
CA VAL A 145 9.72 -13.04 16.98
C VAL A 145 9.46 -13.09 15.47
N TYR A 146 10.16 -12.27 14.68
CA TYR A 146 10.05 -12.27 13.21
C TYR A 146 10.43 -13.62 12.59
N HIS A 147 11.57 -14.21 12.96
CA HIS A 147 12.04 -15.49 12.43
C HIS A 147 11.10 -16.63 12.81
N SER A 148 10.64 -16.67 14.06
CA SER A 148 9.64 -17.64 14.51
C SER A 148 8.35 -17.53 13.69
N CYS A 149 7.84 -16.32 13.47
CA CYS A 149 6.68 -16.11 12.61
C CYS A 149 6.94 -16.55 11.16
N LEU A 150 8.11 -16.23 10.60
CA LEU A 150 8.47 -16.56 9.22
C LEU A 150 8.51 -18.07 9.00
N GLU A 151 9.14 -18.80 9.92
CA GLU A 151 9.20 -20.27 9.91
C GLU A 151 7.79 -20.88 9.99
N ILE A 152 6.94 -20.37 10.88
CA ILE A 152 5.55 -20.83 11.01
C ILE A 152 4.78 -20.59 9.70
N VAL A 153 4.87 -19.39 9.10
CA VAL A 153 4.15 -19.08 7.85
C VAL A 153 4.62 -20.01 6.72
N GLN A 154 5.92 -20.24 6.60
CA GLN A 154 6.50 -21.13 5.58
C GLN A 154 6.12 -22.60 5.81
N HIS A 155 6.06 -23.05 7.06
CA HIS A 155 5.67 -24.42 7.41
C HIS A 155 4.17 -24.66 7.20
N VAL A 156 3.34 -23.70 7.61
CA VAL A 156 1.87 -23.79 7.50
C VAL A 156 1.41 -23.62 6.05
N ASP A 157 2.12 -22.87 5.20
CA ASP A 157 1.73 -22.54 3.82
C ASP A 157 0.24 -22.15 3.70
N PRO A 158 -0.19 -21.09 4.40
CA PRO A 158 -1.61 -20.76 4.53
C PRO A 158 -2.17 -20.18 3.23
N ALA A 159 -3.43 -20.49 2.92
CA ALA A 159 -4.16 -19.84 1.83
C ALA A 159 -4.35 -18.34 2.08
N THR A 160 -4.47 -17.93 3.35
CA THR A 160 -4.57 -16.53 3.76
C THR A 160 -4.01 -16.37 5.17
N VAL A 161 -3.35 -15.23 5.40
CA VAL A 161 -2.83 -14.82 6.71
C VAL A 161 -3.67 -13.66 7.22
N ILE A 162 -4.10 -13.72 8.48
CA ILE A 162 -4.70 -12.60 9.21
C ILE A 162 -3.69 -12.17 10.26
N VAL A 163 -3.38 -10.88 10.30
CA VAL A 163 -2.42 -10.32 11.25
C VAL A 163 -3.08 -9.23 12.07
N ASP A 164 -2.91 -9.29 13.38
CA ASP A 164 -3.27 -8.18 14.27
C ASP A 164 -2.49 -6.90 13.90
N TRP A 165 -3.18 -5.76 13.91
CA TRP A 165 -2.60 -4.46 13.56
C TRP A 165 -1.38 -4.09 14.41
N PHE A 166 -1.41 -4.44 15.71
CA PHE A 166 -0.32 -4.14 16.64
C PHE A 166 0.80 -5.20 16.65
N PHE A 167 0.81 -6.13 15.68
CA PHE A 167 1.82 -7.18 15.56
C PHE A 167 2.70 -7.03 14.30
N PRO A 168 3.63 -6.06 14.28
CA PRO A 168 4.39 -5.71 13.09
C PRO A 168 5.34 -6.83 12.63
N GLN A 169 5.90 -7.62 13.55
CA GLN A 169 6.78 -8.74 13.26
C GLN A 169 6.05 -9.82 12.44
N GLY A 170 4.82 -10.16 12.85
CA GLY A 170 3.97 -11.09 12.10
C GLY A 170 3.63 -10.57 10.70
N ARG A 171 3.40 -9.26 10.55
CA ARG A 171 3.12 -8.63 9.25
C ARG A 171 4.34 -8.64 8.34
N ASP A 172 5.52 -8.35 8.88
CA ASP A 172 6.77 -8.45 8.14
C ASP A 172 7.06 -9.90 7.74
N ALA A 173 6.88 -10.87 8.64
CA ALA A 173 7.05 -12.29 8.35
C ALA A 173 6.11 -12.76 7.22
N ALA A 174 4.83 -12.42 7.28
CA ALA A 174 3.85 -12.75 6.25
C ALA A 174 4.24 -12.16 4.88
N TYR A 175 4.67 -10.89 4.83
CA TYR A 175 5.12 -10.25 3.59
C TYR A 175 6.36 -10.94 3.00
N ASN A 176 7.36 -11.23 3.85
CA ASN A 176 8.62 -11.85 3.41
C ASN A 176 8.44 -13.34 3.05
N ALA A 177 7.38 -14.00 3.55
CA ALA A 177 6.94 -15.32 3.09
C ALA A 177 6.12 -15.27 1.78
N GLY A 178 5.76 -14.09 1.27
CA GLY A 178 5.02 -13.92 0.01
C GLY A 178 3.49 -13.87 0.14
N HIS A 179 2.95 -13.66 1.35
CA HIS A 179 1.51 -13.56 1.59
C HIS A 179 1.05 -12.11 1.74
N ALA A 180 -0.07 -11.78 1.09
CA ALA A 180 -0.84 -10.57 1.40
C ALA A 180 -1.72 -10.85 2.62
N ALA A 181 -1.44 -10.18 3.74
CA ALA A 181 -2.20 -10.36 4.97
C ALA A 181 -3.47 -9.49 5.00
N ILE A 182 -4.57 -10.08 5.47
CA ILE A 182 -5.73 -9.34 5.99
C ILE A 182 -5.29 -8.71 7.32
N VAL A 183 -5.59 -7.44 7.52
CA VAL A 183 -5.27 -6.75 8.77
C VAL A 183 -6.51 -6.74 9.66
N LEU A 184 -6.39 -7.29 10.86
CA LEU A 184 -7.42 -7.25 11.88
C LEU A 184 -7.10 -6.11 12.85
N TYR A 185 -8.02 -5.15 12.95
CA TYR A 185 -7.96 -4.07 13.91
C TYR A 185 -8.73 -4.47 15.16
N THR A 186 -8.27 -3.99 16.31
CA THR A 186 -8.86 -4.27 17.63
C THR A 186 -9.58 -3.04 18.20
N THR A 187 -9.54 -1.93 17.47
CA THR A 187 -10.07 -0.62 17.82
C THR A 187 -11.17 -0.18 16.85
N SER A 188 -11.74 1.01 17.09
CA SER A 188 -12.83 1.59 16.31
C SER A 188 -12.43 1.96 14.86
N LEU A 189 -13.42 2.26 14.02
CA LEU A 189 -13.24 2.51 12.60
C LEU A 189 -12.37 3.75 12.33
N SER A 190 -12.35 4.72 13.27
CA SER A 190 -11.52 5.93 13.19
C SER A 190 -10.04 5.60 12.95
N HIS A 191 -9.52 4.49 13.49
CA HIS A 191 -8.11 4.13 13.36
C HIS A 191 -7.72 3.66 11.94
N ILE A 192 -8.71 3.41 11.08
CA ILE A 192 -8.50 2.95 9.71
C ILE A 192 -8.76 4.10 8.73
N VAL A 193 -9.93 4.75 8.83
CA VAL A 193 -10.45 5.63 7.77
C VAL A 193 -10.30 7.11 8.06
N TYR A 194 -9.82 7.52 9.24
CA TYR A 194 -9.74 8.94 9.63
C TYR A 194 -8.93 9.78 8.63
N GLY A 195 -7.76 9.29 8.21
CA GLY A 195 -6.93 9.98 7.22
C GLY A 195 -7.47 9.96 5.79
N LEU A 196 -8.52 9.18 5.51
CA LEU A 196 -9.10 9.02 4.17
C LEU A 196 -10.27 9.96 3.90
N GLN A 197 -10.76 10.67 4.93
CA GLN A 197 -11.97 11.46 4.81
C GLN A 197 -11.77 12.62 3.81
N PRO A 198 -12.71 12.82 2.86
CA PRO A 198 -12.56 13.81 1.80
C PRO A 198 -12.58 15.24 2.36
N HIS A 199 -12.14 16.20 1.55
CA HIS A 199 -12.14 17.63 1.89
C HIS A 199 -11.41 17.95 3.21
N ALA A 200 -10.41 17.14 3.56
CA ALA A 200 -9.68 17.22 4.82
C ALA A 200 -10.59 17.23 6.06
N ALA A 201 -11.70 16.48 6.02
CA ALA A 201 -12.65 16.39 7.14
C ALA A 201 -12.02 15.91 8.46
N TRP A 202 -10.87 15.23 8.41
CA TRP A 202 -10.04 14.95 9.59
C TRP A 202 -9.60 16.21 10.34
N ALA A 203 -9.54 17.39 9.70
CA ALA A 203 -9.11 18.62 10.36
C ALA A 203 -10.26 19.28 11.14
N TRP A 204 -11.46 19.30 10.56
CA TRP A 204 -12.55 20.18 10.99
C TRP A 204 -13.86 19.46 11.36
N LYS A 205 -14.05 18.20 10.94
CA LYS A 205 -15.31 17.48 11.13
C LYS A 205 -15.23 16.43 12.24
N PHE A 206 -14.14 15.67 12.27
CA PHE A 206 -13.98 14.54 13.18
C PHE A 206 -12.91 14.83 14.24
N PRO A 207 -13.16 14.46 15.52
CA PRO A 207 -12.16 14.60 16.56
C PRO A 207 -11.01 13.62 16.34
N MET A 208 -9.80 14.05 16.66
CA MET A 208 -8.61 13.24 16.51
C MET A 208 -8.58 12.09 17.51
N PRO A 209 -8.24 10.86 17.07
CA PRO A 209 -7.98 9.76 17.98
C PRO A 209 -6.93 10.10 19.05
N GLY A 210 -7.22 9.71 20.30
CA GLY A 210 -6.39 10.03 21.46
C GLY A 210 -6.66 11.38 22.12
N THR A 211 -7.53 12.21 21.53
CA THR A 211 -8.11 13.37 22.20
C THR A 211 -9.48 13.03 22.78
N ASP A 212 -9.98 13.87 23.68
CA ASP A 212 -11.34 13.83 24.20
C ASP A 212 -12.25 14.90 23.56
N PHE A 213 -11.86 15.40 22.38
CA PHE A 213 -12.66 16.39 21.68
C PHE A 213 -14.03 15.83 21.32
N ARG A 214 -15.07 16.65 21.52
CA ARG A 214 -16.45 16.24 21.28
C ARG A 214 -16.73 16.06 19.79
N TYR A 215 -17.69 15.21 19.49
CA TYR A 215 -18.31 15.11 18.17
C TYR A 215 -19.79 15.55 18.25
N PRO A 216 -20.29 16.39 17.33
CA PRO A 216 -19.56 17.11 16.28
C PRO A 216 -18.48 18.04 16.83
N LEU A 217 -17.40 18.23 16.07
CA LEU A 217 -16.25 19.01 16.52
C LEU A 217 -16.64 20.49 16.71
N PRO A 218 -16.51 21.07 17.92
CA PRO A 218 -16.81 22.48 18.14
C PRO A 218 -15.85 23.37 17.35
N TRP A 219 -16.33 24.50 16.82
CA TRP A 219 -15.52 25.38 15.97
C TRP A 219 -14.25 25.87 16.66
N ARG A 220 -14.33 26.16 17.97
CA ARG A 220 -13.18 26.52 18.83
C ARG A 220 -12.11 25.43 18.92
N SER A 221 -12.46 24.17 18.71
CA SER A 221 -11.57 23.02 18.79
C SER A 221 -10.94 22.65 17.44
N ILE A 222 -11.44 23.19 16.32
CA ILE A 222 -10.90 22.90 14.98
C ILE A 222 -9.40 23.20 14.87
N PRO A 223 -8.87 24.36 15.30
CA PRO A 223 -7.44 24.63 15.21
C PRO A 223 -6.60 23.65 16.02
N ALA A 224 -7.03 23.36 17.26
CA ALA A 224 -6.34 22.42 18.14
C ALA A 224 -6.36 20.98 17.57
N ASN A 225 -7.49 20.55 17.01
CA ASN A 225 -7.65 19.25 16.36
C ASN A 225 -6.75 19.10 15.13
N ALA A 226 -6.78 20.07 14.22
CA ALA A 226 -5.92 20.06 13.04
C ALA A 226 -4.43 20.04 13.42
N MET A 227 -4.04 20.82 14.41
CA MET A 227 -2.67 20.82 14.94
C MET A 227 -2.30 19.50 15.60
N ALA A 228 -3.21 18.87 16.36
CA ALA A 228 -3.03 17.56 16.96
C ALA A 228 -2.63 16.52 15.91
N VAL A 229 -3.36 16.48 14.78
CA VAL A 229 -3.10 15.54 13.69
C VAL A 229 -1.75 15.82 13.02
N ILE A 230 -1.46 17.08 12.72
CA ILE A 230 -0.20 17.48 12.06
C ILE A 230 1.00 17.16 12.94
N GLU A 231 0.94 17.48 14.23
CA GLU A 231 2.03 17.23 15.18
C GLU A 231 2.19 15.73 15.46
N ALA A 232 1.13 14.96 15.64
CA ALA A 232 1.25 13.50 15.78
C ALA A 232 1.90 12.86 14.54
N ALA A 233 1.55 13.32 13.34
CA ALA A 233 2.22 12.88 12.11
C ALA A 233 3.70 13.31 12.04
N LYS A 234 4.09 14.44 12.64
CA LYS A 234 5.49 14.86 12.77
C LYS A 234 6.23 14.01 13.81
N ILE A 235 5.64 13.73 14.97
CA ILE A 235 6.19 12.87 16.02
C ILE A 235 6.47 11.49 15.43
N TYR A 236 5.50 10.90 14.74
CA TYR A 236 5.68 9.61 14.05
C TYR A 236 6.87 9.61 13.10
N ARG A 237 7.00 10.64 12.24
CA ARG A 237 8.09 10.75 11.25
C ARG A 237 9.46 11.02 11.87
N ARG A 238 9.51 11.56 13.09
CA ARG A 238 10.74 11.91 13.81
C ARG A 238 11.09 10.91 14.93
N SER A 239 10.25 9.90 15.16
CA SER A 239 10.45 8.90 16.21
C SER A 239 11.80 8.20 16.07
N GLY A 240 12.56 8.20 17.16
CA GLY A 240 13.84 7.52 17.27
C GLY A 240 13.64 6.02 17.17
N ARG A 241 12.60 5.50 17.81
CA ARG A 241 12.24 4.09 17.77
C ARG A 241 11.88 3.59 16.37
N GLN A 242 11.07 4.37 15.64
CA GLN A 242 10.74 4.04 14.25
C GLN A 242 12.01 3.93 13.39
N ARG A 243 12.96 4.85 13.58
CA ARG A 243 14.24 4.81 12.87
C ARG A 243 15.07 3.57 13.23
N GLN A 244 15.16 3.22 14.51
CA GLN A 244 15.86 2.01 14.97
C GLN A 244 15.27 0.74 14.33
N ILE A 245 13.94 0.55 14.38
CA ILE A 245 13.31 -0.63 13.78
C ILE A 245 13.55 -0.66 12.26
N ARG A 246 13.53 0.49 11.59
CA ARG A 246 13.90 0.56 10.16
C ARG A 246 15.35 0.17 9.93
N GLU A 247 16.28 0.58 10.79
CA GLU A 247 17.69 0.21 10.72
C GLU A 247 17.89 -1.30 10.93
N TRP A 248 17.19 -1.92 11.87
CA TRP A 248 17.21 -3.38 12.06
C TRP A 248 16.68 -4.10 10.82
N ARG A 249 15.55 -3.66 10.27
CA ARG A 249 14.97 -4.22 9.04
C ARG A 249 15.93 -4.07 7.85
N MET A 250 16.66 -2.97 7.76
CA MET A 250 17.72 -2.77 6.75
C MET A 250 18.87 -3.75 6.95
N LYS A 251 19.39 -3.83 8.18
CA LYS A 251 20.52 -4.68 8.58
C LYS A 251 20.25 -6.17 8.35
N HIS A 252 19.01 -6.62 8.59
CA HIS A 252 18.60 -8.03 8.47
C HIS A 252 17.78 -8.34 7.21
N HIS A 253 17.81 -7.44 6.23
CA HIS A 253 17.19 -7.61 4.93
C HIS A 253 15.67 -7.88 4.94
N ILE A 254 14.95 -7.44 5.98
CA ILE A 254 13.49 -7.55 6.07
C ILE A 254 12.85 -6.58 5.07
N GLN A 255 12.11 -7.15 4.11
CA GLN A 255 11.47 -6.40 3.02
C GLN A 255 10.09 -5.88 3.44
N GLY A 256 9.54 -4.95 2.65
CA GLY A 256 8.20 -4.41 2.83
C GLY A 256 8.17 -3.03 3.48
N ARG A 257 7.00 -2.37 3.37
CA ARG A 257 6.77 -1.07 4.01
C ARG A 257 6.69 -1.24 5.51
N PHE A 258 7.16 -0.22 6.23
CA PHE A 258 7.10 -0.20 7.69
C PHE A 258 5.65 -0.45 8.16
N PRO A 259 5.37 -1.52 8.92
CA PRO A 259 4.02 -1.98 9.23
C PRO A 259 3.06 -0.89 9.75
N PHE A 260 3.56 0.05 10.55
CA PHE A 260 2.73 1.08 11.17
C PHE A 260 2.48 2.33 10.33
N ALA A 261 3.07 2.44 9.13
CA ALA A 261 3.00 3.67 8.34
C ALA A 261 1.66 3.87 7.60
N ASP A 262 0.81 2.83 7.55
CA ASP A 262 -0.41 2.81 6.75
C ASP A 262 -1.56 2.17 7.51
N ALA A 263 -2.37 2.99 8.17
CA ALA A 263 -3.61 2.57 8.81
C ALA A 263 -4.64 2.01 7.82
N TRP A 264 -4.53 2.33 6.53
CA TRP A 264 -5.32 1.70 5.47
C TRP A 264 -4.48 1.55 4.20
N ARG A 265 -4.80 0.53 3.41
CA ARG A 265 -4.23 0.30 2.07
C ARG A 265 -5.26 -0.32 1.12
N PRO A 266 -5.24 0.04 -0.18
CA PRO A 266 -6.21 -0.49 -1.16
C PRO A 266 -5.85 -1.88 -1.69
N ASP A 267 -4.63 -2.39 -1.48
CA ASP A 267 -4.15 -3.69 -1.98
C ASP A 267 -4.37 -4.87 -1.02
N ARG A 268 -5.05 -4.64 0.11
CA ARG A 268 -5.37 -5.66 1.12
C ARG A 268 -6.72 -5.37 1.77
N PHE A 269 -7.26 -6.37 2.45
CA PHE A 269 -8.52 -6.25 3.15
C PHE A 269 -8.30 -5.89 4.64
N HIS A 270 -9.21 -5.12 5.21
CA HIS A 270 -9.17 -4.66 6.60
C HIS A 270 -10.45 -5.07 7.34
N LEU A 271 -10.30 -5.71 8.50
CA LEU A 271 -11.40 -6.12 9.37
C LEU A 271 -11.35 -5.31 10.67
N THR A 272 -12.50 -4.82 11.14
CA THR A 272 -12.60 -4.11 12.43
C THR A 272 -13.83 -4.56 13.21
N PRO A 273 -13.76 -4.60 14.56
CA PRO A 273 -14.88 -4.85 15.45
C PRO A 273 -15.86 -3.66 15.53
N GLY A 274 -15.67 -2.59 14.75
CA GLY A 274 -16.61 -1.47 14.68
C GLY A 274 -17.84 -1.78 13.85
N LEU A 275 -18.97 -1.18 14.21
CA LEU A 275 -20.14 -1.01 13.36
C LEU A 275 -20.19 0.42 12.85
N LYS A 276 -20.57 0.61 11.59
CA LYS A 276 -20.64 1.95 10.99
C LYS A 276 -21.65 2.84 11.73
N GLU A 277 -22.73 2.24 12.19
CA GLU A 277 -23.83 2.88 12.92
C GLU A 277 -23.45 3.29 14.34
N LEU A 278 -22.40 2.68 14.91
CA LEU A 278 -21.89 3.01 16.24
C LEU A 278 -20.73 4.00 16.21
N ASP A 279 -20.23 4.33 15.02
CA ASP A 279 -19.10 5.23 14.84
C ASP A 279 -19.53 6.57 14.28
N TRP A 280 -18.60 7.53 14.23
CA TRP A 280 -18.87 8.79 13.52
C TRP A 280 -19.17 8.49 12.04
N PRO A 281 -19.94 9.35 11.34
CA PRO A 281 -20.38 9.12 9.96
C PRO A 281 -19.24 9.26 8.95
N PHE A 282 -18.31 8.32 8.99
CA PHE A 282 -17.16 8.19 8.12
C PHE A 282 -17.55 7.64 6.75
N GLU A 283 -16.82 8.08 5.74
CA GLU A 283 -16.75 7.36 4.48
C GLU A 283 -15.82 6.16 4.63
N VAL A 284 -16.31 4.98 4.24
CA VAL A 284 -15.65 3.69 4.44
C VAL A 284 -15.41 3.04 3.08
N PRO A 285 -14.15 2.77 2.70
CA PRO A 285 -13.83 2.06 1.46
C PRO A 285 -14.34 0.60 1.46
N ASP A 286 -14.65 0.05 0.28
CA ASP A 286 -15.23 -1.30 0.14
C ASP A 286 -14.33 -2.45 0.66
N ASN A 287 -13.02 -2.22 0.76
CA ASN A 287 -12.07 -3.19 1.32
C ASN A 287 -11.87 -3.06 2.84
N VAL A 288 -12.69 -2.26 3.51
CA VAL A 288 -12.78 -2.16 4.97
C VAL A 288 -14.14 -2.69 5.37
N LEU A 289 -14.17 -3.74 6.18
CA LEU A 289 -15.40 -4.31 6.70
C LEU A 289 -15.56 -4.00 8.19
N PRO A 290 -16.40 -3.01 8.54
CA PRO A 290 -16.90 -2.83 9.90
C PRO A 290 -17.93 -3.92 10.19
N CYS A 291 -17.45 -5.04 10.72
CA CYS A 291 -18.25 -6.22 11.03
C CYS A 291 -18.46 -6.37 12.53
N GLY A 292 -18.52 -5.27 13.28
CA GLY A 292 -18.64 -5.30 14.72
C GLY A 292 -19.98 -5.70 15.30
N PRO A 293 -20.06 -5.86 16.63
CA PRO A 293 -18.93 -6.13 17.50
C PRO A 293 -18.43 -7.58 17.36
N ILE A 294 -17.11 -7.78 17.33
CA ILE A 294 -16.49 -9.11 17.30
C ILE A 294 -16.20 -9.52 18.75
N LEU A 295 -17.10 -10.29 19.35
CA LEU A 295 -17.00 -10.70 20.76
C LEU A 295 -16.81 -12.21 20.91
N LEU A 296 -16.12 -12.61 21.98
CA LEU A 296 -15.90 -14.01 22.34
C LEU A 296 -17.21 -14.78 22.56
N PRO A 297 -17.28 -16.05 22.15
CA PRO A 297 -18.35 -16.94 22.60
C PRO A 297 -18.10 -17.31 24.07
N VAL A 298 -19.08 -17.06 24.93
CA VAL A 298 -18.96 -17.31 26.37
C VAL A 298 -19.98 -18.33 26.85
N ALA A 299 -19.57 -19.18 27.81
CA ALA A 299 -20.49 -20.00 28.58
C ALA A 299 -21.21 -19.15 29.64
N SER A 300 -22.39 -19.57 30.11
CA SER A 300 -23.13 -18.83 31.15
C SER A 300 -22.35 -18.69 32.46
N VAL A 301 -22.65 -17.67 33.27
CA VAL A 301 -22.01 -17.46 34.59
C VAL A 301 -22.15 -18.72 35.44
N LYS A 302 -23.35 -19.29 35.52
CA LYS A 302 -23.64 -20.52 36.27
C LYS A 302 -22.73 -21.70 35.90
N ALA A 303 -22.33 -21.82 34.64
CA ALA A 303 -21.46 -22.90 34.17
C ALA A 303 -19.99 -22.66 34.54
N GLN A 304 -19.57 -21.39 34.61
CA GLN A 304 -18.20 -21.01 34.93
C GLN A 304 -17.97 -20.88 36.45
N ASP A 305 -18.93 -20.29 37.16
CA ASP A 305 -18.92 -20.06 38.61
C ASP A 305 -20.37 -20.00 39.17
N PRO A 306 -20.89 -21.14 39.69
CA PRO A 306 -22.22 -21.21 40.29
C PRO A 306 -22.40 -20.33 41.54
N GLU A 307 -21.33 -20.02 42.26
CA GLU A 307 -21.41 -19.19 43.46
C GLU A 307 -21.59 -17.72 43.07
N LEU A 308 -20.81 -17.25 42.10
CA LEU A 308 -20.96 -15.91 41.55
C LEU A 308 -22.32 -15.73 40.88
N ASP A 309 -22.84 -16.72 40.16
CA ASP A 309 -24.20 -16.68 39.60
C ASP A 309 -25.27 -16.49 40.69
N ARG A 310 -25.17 -17.23 41.80
CA ARG A 310 -26.09 -17.08 42.93
C ARG A 310 -26.00 -15.69 43.56
N TRP A 311 -24.79 -15.16 43.70
CA TRP A 311 -24.57 -13.82 44.23
C TRP A 311 -25.12 -12.74 43.30
N LEU A 312 -24.86 -12.80 42.00
CA LEU A 312 -25.37 -11.83 41.01
C LEU A 312 -26.90 -11.78 40.96
N ARG A 313 -27.58 -12.91 41.18
CA ARG A 313 -29.06 -12.97 41.21
C ARG A 313 -29.68 -12.31 42.44
N SER A 314 -28.89 -12.00 43.46
CA SER A 314 -29.42 -11.46 44.72
C SER A 314 -29.80 -9.99 44.63
N ALA A 315 -29.15 -9.22 43.75
CA ALA A 315 -29.50 -7.82 43.51
C ALA A 315 -28.89 -7.27 42.20
N PRO A 316 -29.49 -6.20 41.62
CA PRO A 316 -28.87 -5.46 40.53
C PRO A 316 -27.46 -5.00 40.87
N THR A 317 -26.52 -5.21 39.96
CA THR A 317 -25.08 -5.07 40.20
C THR A 317 -24.45 -4.00 39.32
N ILE A 318 -23.60 -3.17 39.92
CA ILE A 318 -22.65 -2.29 39.22
C ILE A 318 -21.34 -3.06 39.05
N MET A 319 -20.88 -3.21 37.82
CA MET A 319 -19.61 -3.87 37.54
C MET A 319 -18.52 -2.85 37.27
N VAL A 320 -17.45 -2.86 38.06
CA VAL A 320 -16.25 -2.03 37.86
C VAL A 320 -15.14 -2.89 37.28
N ASN A 321 -14.83 -2.70 36.00
CA ASN A 321 -13.80 -3.43 35.27
C ASN A 321 -12.97 -2.50 34.37
N LEU A 322 -11.78 -2.13 34.83
CA LEU A 322 -10.89 -1.22 34.11
C LEU A 322 -9.94 -1.94 33.14
N GLY A 323 -10.26 -3.17 32.72
CA GLY A 323 -9.54 -3.90 31.71
C GLY A 323 -8.43 -4.80 32.25
N THR A 324 -7.59 -5.32 31.35
CA THR A 324 -6.52 -6.28 31.68
C THR A 324 -5.15 -5.63 31.85
N LEU A 325 -4.93 -4.45 31.25
CA LEU A 325 -3.65 -3.74 31.24
C LEU A 325 -3.57 -2.64 32.31
N TYR A 326 -4.67 -2.34 33.00
CA TYR A 326 -4.74 -1.24 33.96
C TYR A 326 -4.68 -1.75 35.40
N ALA A 327 -3.53 -1.55 36.04
CA ALA A 327 -3.38 -1.62 37.49
C ALA A 327 -3.44 -0.19 38.06
N PRO A 328 -4.58 0.24 38.65
CA PRO A 328 -4.75 1.61 39.11
C PRO A 328 -3.70 1.99 40.15
N ASP A 329 -3.27 3.25 40.13
CA ASP A 329 -2.52 3.83 41.24
C ASP A 329 -3.35 3.75 42.55
N PRO A 330 -2.73 3.58 43.73
CA PRO A 330 -3.44 3.51 45.01
C PRO A 330 -4.42 4.65 45.24
N ARG A 331 -4.06 5.89 44.85
CA ARG A 331 -4.94 7.05 45.00
C ARG A 331 -6.18 6.95 44.11
N VAL A 332 -6.01 6.44 42.89
CA VAL A 332 -7.13 6.20 41.97
C VAL A 332 -8.06 5.12 42.54
N ALA A 333 -7.51 4.01 43.05
CA ALA A 333 -8.29 2.97 43.70
C ALA A 333 -9.06 3.52 44.92
N ARG A 334 -8.40 4.31 45.76
CA ARG A 334 -9.04 4.98 46.91
C ARG A 334 -10.18 5.91 46.50
N ASN A 335 -10.00 6.69 45.43
CA ASN A 335 -11.02 7.60 44.92
C ASN A 335 -12.21 6.85 44.31
N ILE A 336 -11.99 5.73 43.63
CA ILE A 336 -13.07 4.85 43.16
C ILE A 336 -13.84 4.27 44.36
N ALA A 337 -13.15 3.79 45.39
CA ALA A 337 -13.80 3.27 46.59
C ALA A 337 -14.64 4.34 47.31
N ALA A 338 -14.10 5.55 47.45
CA ALA A 338 -14.82 6.69 48.02
C ALA A 338 -16.06 7.05 47.19
N ALA A 339 -15.94 7.10 45.86
CA ALA A 339 -17.08 7.37 44.98
C ALA A 339 -18.19 6.33 45.11
N LEU A 340 -17.81 5.03 45.12
CA LEU A 340 -18.75 3.93 45.29
C LEU A 340 -19.47 4.02 46.63
N ARG A 341 -18.75 4.29 47.71
CA ARG A 341 -19.36 4.49 49.04
C ARG A 341 -20.35 5.65 49.03
N THR A 342 -19.92 6.83 48.58
CA THR A 342 -20.79 8.02 48.51
C THR A 342 -22.03 7.77 47.66
N PHE A 343 -21.89 7.05 46.54
CA PHE A 343 -23.03 6.66 45.71
C PHE A 343 -23.97 5.69 46.45
N LEU A 344 -23.44 4.64 47.10
CA LEU A 344 -24.23 3.65 47.83
C LEU A 344 -24.96 4.26 49.04
N ASP A 345 -24.36 5.25 49.71
CA ASP A 345 -24.96 6.01 50.80
C ASP A 345 -26.09 6.94 50.31
N ALA A 346 -25.95 7.51 49.11
CA ALA A 346 -26.93 8.40 48.50
C ALA A 346 -28.04 7.68 47.72
N TRP A 347 -27.91 6.38 47.48
CA TRP A 347 -28.86 5.60 46.70
C TRP A 347 -30.22 5.49 47.40
N THR A 348 -31.27 6.00 46.74
CA THR A 348 -32.67 6.00 47.23
C THR A 348 -33.60 5.14 46.37
N GLY A 349 -33.07 4.38 45.41
CA GLY A 349 -33.88 3.53 44.54
C GLY A 349 -34.49 2.32 45.26
N GLU A 350 -35.55 1.76 44.68
CA GLU A 350 -36.39 0.73 45.31
C GLU A 350 -35.67 -0.62 45.57
N SER A 351 -34.59 -0.89 44.83
CA SER A 351 -33.83 -2.14 44.94
C SER A 351 -32.49 -1.95 45.67
N ASN A 352 -32.12 -2.92 46.50
CA ASN A 352 -30.75 -3.06 46.99
C ASN A 352 -29.77 -3.20 45.83
N LEU A 353 -28.62 -2.51 45.88
CA LEU A 353 -27.58 -2.57 44.86
C LEU A 353 -26.33 -3.30 45.34
N GLN A 354 -25.71 -4.02 44.42
CA GLN A 354 -24.40 -4.67 44.60
C GLN A 354 -23.31 -4.01 43.77
N VAL A 355 -22.06 -4.20 44.17
CA VAL A 355 -20.89 -3.79 43.39
C VAL A 355 -19.93 -4.96 43.24
N LEU A 356 -19.58 -5.27 42.00
CA LEU A 356 -18.53 -6.23 41.66
C LEU A 356 -17.35 -5.48 41.06
N TRP A 357 -16.20 -5.48 41.73
CA TRP A 357 -15.05 -4.69 41.32
C TRP A 357 -13.80 -5.55 41.11
N LYS A 358 -13.26 -5.49 39.89
CA LYS A 358 -11.93 -6.02 39.56
C LYS A 358 -10.85 -5.00 39.93
N LEU A 359 -9.97 -5.36 40.85
CA LEU A 359 -8.86 -4.53 41.32
C LEU A 359 -7.52 -5.30 41.25
N PRO A 360 -6.86 -5.34 40.08
CA PRO A 360 -5.59 -6.05 39.92
C PRO A 360 -4.43 -5.25 40.53
N LYS A 361 -3.41 -5.95 41.05
CA LYS A 361 -2.17 -5.34 41.56
C LYS A 361 -1.09 -5.31 40.48
N HIS A 362 -0.24 -4.29 40.49
CA HIS A 362 0.98 -4.28 39.68
C HIS A 362 2.00 -5.27 40.26
N THR A 363 2.89 -5.82 39.42
CA THR A 363 3.89 -6.82 39.85
C THR A 363 4.87 -6.30 40.90
N GLU A 364 5.08 -4.98 40.92
CA GLU A 364 5.98 -4.29 41.86
C GLU A 364 5.25 -3.71 43.08
N ASP A 365 3.93 -3.86 43.17
CA ASP A 365 3.16 -3.35 44.30
C ASP A 365 3.33 -4.23 45.54
N CYS A 366 3.32 -3.60 46.72
CA CYS A 366 3.32 -4.32 47.98
C CYS A 366 1.96 -5.01 48.25
N VAL A 367 1.94 -5.97 49.19
CA VAL A 367 0.73 -6.75 49.51
C VAL A 367 -0.44 -5.85 49.95
N HIS A 368 -0.16 -4.76 50.65
CA HIS A 368 -1.15 -3.85 51.25
C HIS A 368 -1.47 -2.62 50.40
N VAL A 369 -1.06 -2.60 49.13
CA VAL A 369 -1.16 -1.42 48.24
C VAL A 369 -2.56 -0.79 48.13
N TYR A 370 -3.62 -1.56 48.36
CA TYR A 370 -5.01 -1.10 48.28
C TYR A 370 -5.78 -1.16 49.61
N GLU A 371 -5.08 -1.29 50.75
CA GLU A 371 -5.70 -1.39 52.07
C GLU A 371 -6.62 -0.19 52.35
N GLU A 372 -6.20 1.03 52.05
CA GLU A 372 -7.04 2.23 52.20
C GLU A 372 -8.34 2.17 51.37
N ALA A 373 -8.28 1.63 50.15
CA ALA A 373 -9.45 1.51 49.28
C ALA A 373 -10.41 0.43 49.79
N VAL A 374 -9.88 -0.69 50.27
CA VAL A 374 -10.66 -1.79 50.85
C VAL A 374 -11.31 -1.36 52.17
N ASP A 375 -10.59 -0.60 53.00
CA ASP A 375 -11.06 -0.13 54.30
C ASP A 375 -12.23 0.84 54.21
N LEU A 376 -12.25 1.68 53.17
CA LEU A 376 -13.38 2.57 52.89
C LEU A 376 -14.70 1.83 52.67
N LEU A 377 -14.65 0.61 52.12
CA LEU A 377 -15.80 -0.24 51.77
C LEU A 377 -15.94 -1.46 52.70
N ARG A 378 -15.28 -1.45 53.86
CA ARG A 378 -15.18 -2.63 54.74
C ARG A 378 -16.54 -3.17 55.19
N SER A 379 -17.48 -2.28 55.52
CA SER A 379 -18.84 -2.65 55.95
C SER A 379 -19.62 -3.36 54.83
N GLU A 380 -19.54 -2.80 53.62
CA GLU A 380 -20.22 -3.31 52.42
C GLU A 380 -19.61 -4.63 51.95
N ILE A 381 -18.31 -4.82 52.15
CA ILE A 381 -17.63 -6.10 51.87
C ILE A 381 -18.07 -7.17 52.87
N GLN A 382 -18.11 -6.86 54.17
CA GLN A 382 -18.50 -7.80 55.22
C GLN A 382 -19.96 -8.25 55.09
N THR A 383 -20.86 -7.35 54.65
CA THR A 383 -22.27 -7.67 54.36
C THR A 383 -22.46 -8.40 53.03
N GLY A 384 -21.42 -8.55 52.21
CA GLY A 384 -21.48 -9.17 50.89
C GLY A 384 -22.12 -8.29 49.81
N ARG A 385 -22.35 -6.99 50.07
CA ARG A 385 -22.88 -6.02 49.11
C ARG A 385 -21.83 -5.63 48.07
N VAL A 386 -20.56 -5.57 48.46
CA VAL A 386 -19.41 -5.29 47.60
C VAL A 386 -18.52 -6.52 47.54
N ARG A 387 -18.17 -6.98 46.32
CA ARG A 387 -17.14 -8.00 46.10
C ARG A 387 -15.98 -7.39 45.32
N ILE A 388 -14.79 -7.42 45.89
CA ILE A 388 -13.54 -6.99 45.22
C ILE A 388 -12.72 -8.24 44.92
N GLN A 389 -12.29 -8.40 43.67
CA GLN A 389 -11.45 -9.51 43.22
C GLN A 389 -10.26 -8.99 42.44
N PRO A 390 -9.06 -9.59 42.59
CA PRO A 390 -7.90 -9.20 41.77
C PRO A 390 -8.09 -9.56 40.30
N TRP A 391 -8.84 -10.64 40.03
CA TRP A 391 -9.14 -11.12 38.69
C TRP A 391 -10.47 -11.89 38.65
N PHE A 392 -11.22 -11.74 37.56
CA PHE A 392 -12.44 -12.50 37.32
C PHE A 392 -12.13 -13.80 36.59
N GLN A 393 -12.57 -14.93 37.14
CA GLN A 393 -12.49 -16.23 36.45
C GLN A 393 -13.59 -16.39 35.40
N VAL A 394 -14.74 -15.73 35.61
CA VAL A 394 -15.84 -15.64 34.66
C VAL A 394 -15.56 -14.54 33.64
N GLU A 395 -15.77 -14.83 32.37
CA GLU A 395 -15.62 -13.84 31.29
C GLU A 395 -16.57 -12.63 31.49
N PRO A 396 -16.09 -11.38 31.37
CA PRO A 396 -16.90 -10.17 31.58
C PRO A 396 -18.20 -10.13 30.76
N LEU A 397 -18.14 -10.55 29.49
CA LEU A 397 -19.32 -10.64 28.63
C LEU A 397 -20.38 -11.58 29.21
N SER A 398 -19.98 -12.72 29.81
CA SER A 398 -20.94 -13.65 30.43
C SER A 398 -21.66 -13.01 31.62
N MET A 399 -20.97 -12.18 32.40
CA MET A 399 -21.60 -11.48 33.51
C MET A 399 -22.56 -10.41 33.00
N LEU A 400 -22.22 -9.68 31.95
CA LEU A 400 -23.12 -8.72 31.31
C LEU A 400 -24.37 -9.41 30.71
N GLU A 401 -24.21 -10.58 30.08
CA GLU A 401 -25.32 -11.37 29.53
C GLU A 401 -26.26 -11.97 30.59
N SER A 402 -25.88 -11.95 31.89
CA SER A 402 -26.73 -12.44 32.98
C SER A 402 -28.00 -11.60 33.19
N GLY A 403 -28.01 -10.36 32.69
CA GLY A 403 -29.08 -9.38 32.94
C GLY A 403 -29.07 -8.76 34.35
N GLN A 404 -28.12 -9.14 35.21
CA GLN A 404 -27.99 -8.60 36.57
C GLN A 404 -27.07 -7.36 36.63
N ILE A 405 -26.18 -7.18 35.65
CA ILE A 405 -25.34 -6.00 35.57
C ILE A 405 -26.15 -4.86 34.96
N ILE A 406 -26.44 -3.83 35.75
CA ILE A 406 -27.26 -2.68 35.33
C ILE A 406 -26.43 -1.45 34.93
N CYS A 407 -25.13 -1.46 35.23
CA CYS A 407 -24.21 -0.41 34.85
C CYS A 407 -22.78 -0.98 34.77
N SER A 408 -22.07 -0.66 33.69
CA SER A 408 -20.67 -1.04 33.51
C SER A 408 -19.77 0.19 33.68
N VAL A 409 -18.98 0.20 34.76
CA VAL A 409 -17.90 1.16 34.96
C VAL A 409 -16.63 0.58 34.35
N HIS A 410 -16.11 1.21 33.31
CA HIS A 410 -14.96 0.69 32.58
C HIS A 410 -14.05 1.78 32.04
N HIS A 411 -12.81 1.43 31.73
CA HIS A 411 -11.84 2.38 31.19
C HIS A 411 -12.12 2.84 29.75
N GLY A 412 -13.01 2.18 29.00
CA GLY A 412 -13.34 2.57 27.63
C GLY A 412 -12.49 1.89 26.56
N GLY A 413 -11.71 0.85 26.90
CA GLY A 413 -11.08 0.02 25.89
C GLY A 413 -12.11 -0.67 25.00
N ALA A 414 -11.78 -0.85 23.72
CA ALA A 414 -12.71 -1.31 22.70
C ALA A 414 -13.51 -2.56 23.09
N ASN A 415 -12.88 -3.62 23.61
CA ASN A 415 -13.59 -4.84 24.01
C ASN A 415 -14.66 -4.58 25.07
N SER A 416 -14.30 -3.91 26.19
CA SER A 416 -15.25 -3.64 27.26
C SER A 416 -16.40 -2.74 26.82
N TRP A 417 -16.11 -1.77 25.94
CA TRP A 417 -17.13 -0.92 25.35
C TRP A 417 -18.10 -1.72 24.47
N TYR A 418 -17.57 -2.58 23.59
CA TYR A 418 -18.37 -3.44 22.72
C TYR A 418 -19.18 -4.51 23.49
N GLU A 419 -18.63 -5.08 24.55
CA GLU A 419 -19.32 -6.04 25.43
C GLU A 419 -20.55 -5.40 26.10
N ALA A 420 -20.38 -4.19 26.66
CA ALA A 420 -21.47 -3.47 27.33
C ALA A 420 -22.57 -3.02 26.34
N ILE A 421 -22.19 -2.42 25.21
CA ILE A 421 -23.20 -1.95 24.23
C ILE A 421 -23.93 -3.11 23.55
N GLN A 422 -23.24 -4.22 23.26
CA GLN A 422 -23.91 -5.41 22.69
C GLN A 422 -24.90 -6.02 23.68
N THR A 423 -24.64 -5.94 24.98
CA THR A 423 -25.55 -6.47 26.03
C THR A 423 -26.63 -5.49 26.46
N GLY A 424 -26.55 -4.21 26.03
CA GLY A 424 -27.52 -3.18 26.34
C GLY A 424 -27.35 -2.58 27.74
N VAL A 425 -26.13 -2.64 28.28
CA VAL A 425 -25.79 -2.15 29.62
C VAL A 425 -25.28 -0.71 29.52
N PRO A 426 -25.86 0.25 30.27
CA PRO A 426 -25.37 1.63 30.34
C PRO A 426 -23.91 1.75 30.82
N HIS A 427 -23.24 2.79 30.33
CA HIS A 427 -21.80 2.97 30.50
C HIS A 427 -21.45 4.09 31.48
N VAL A 428 -20.44 3.87 32.32
CA VAL A 428 -19.72 4.90 33.07
C VAL A 428 -18.25 4.76 32.72
N VAL A 429 -17.73 5.67 31.90
CA VAL A 429 -16.42 5.51 31.26
C VAL A 429 -15.37 6.34 32.00
N LEU A 430 -14.28 5.69 32.40
CA LEU A 430 -13.10 6.29 33.03
C LEU A 430 -11.88 6.19 32.11
N PRO A 431 -11.84 6.90 30.98
CA PRO A 431 -10.72 6.83 30.06
C PRO A 431 -9.42 7.32 30.68
N GLY A 432 -8.32 6.69 30.26
CA GLY A 432 -6.97 7.06 30.66
C GLY A 432 -5.97 7.19 29.52
N TRP A 433 -6.27 6.67 28.32
CA TRP A 433 -5.35 6.70 27.19
C TRP A 433 -6.06 6.54 25.83
N GLN A 434 -5.45 7.09 24.78
CA GLN A 434 -5.71 6.79 23.37
C GLN A 434 -7.19 6.59 23.00
N ASP A 435 -7.54 5.42 22.49
CA ASP A 435 -8.87 5.04 22.00
C ASP A 435 -9.94 5.06 23.10
N CYS A 436 -9.54 4.97 24.37
CA CYS A 436 -10.48 5.06 25.48
C CYS A 436 -11.18 6.42 25.52
N TYR A 437 -10.46 7.51 25.21
CA TYR A 437 -11.05 8.84 25.14
C TYR A 437 -12.10 8.94 24.03
N GLU A 438 -11.84 8.33 22.88
CA GLU A 438 -12.81 8.28 21.78
C GLU A 438 -14.07 7.52 22.18
N ASN A 439 -13.92 6.36 22.84
CA ASN A 439 -15.06 5.57 23.31
C ASN A 439 -15.85 6.29 24.43
N ALA A 440 -15.19 7.07 25.28
CA ALA A 440 -15.88 7.89 26.28
C ALA A 440 -16.71 9.01 25.63
N VAL A 441 -16.15 9.70 24.62
CA VAL A 441 -16.89 10.71 23.84
C VAL A 441 -18.03 10.07 23.05
N ARG A 442 -17.80 8.89 22.43
CA ARG A 442 -18.80 8.12 21.70
C ARG A 442 -19.95 7.67 22.59
N THR A 443 -19.65 7.32 23.84
CA THR A 443 -20.64 6.96 24.86
C THR A 443 -21.61 8.11 25.15
N GLU A 444 -21.10 9.33 25.32
CA GLU A 444 -21.95 10.52 25.50
C GLU A 444 -22.71 10.86 24.20
N TRP A 445 -22.07 10.74 23.03
CA TRP A 445 -22.70 11.06 21.74
C TRP A 445 -23.85 10.12 21.38
N LEU A 446 -23.77 8.85 21.75
CA LEU A 446 -24.82 7.85 21.55
C LEU A 446 -25.90 7.89 22.64
N ASP A 447 -25.77 8.75 23.65
CA ASP A 447 -26.65 8.82 24.81
C ASP A 447 -26.83 7.45 25.52
N ILE A 448 -25.73 6.72 25.73
CA ILE A 448 -25.72 5.42 26.43
C ILE A 448 -24.94 5.42 27.75
N GLY A 449 -24.45 6.59 28.17
CA GLY A 449 -23.67 6.71 29.39
C GLY A 449 -22.93 8.03 29.55
N VAL A 450 -21.95 8.05 30.44
CA VAL A 450 -21.22 9.26 30.84
C VAL A 450 -19.70 9.05 30.82
N TYR A 451 -18.97 10.06 30.36
CA TYR A 451 -17.53 10.21 30.59
C TYR A 451 -17.30 10.78 32.00
N ALA A 452 -16.84 9.92 32.91
CA ALA A 452 -16.93 10.08 34.36
C ALA A 452 -15.68 10.62 35.07
N ASN A 453 -14.64 11.00 34.33
CA ASN A 453 -13.43 11.66 34.84
C ASN A 453 -12.97 12.78 33.89
N LYS A 454 -13.89 13.52 33.27
CA LYS A 454 -13.57 14.55 32.28
C LYS A 454 -12.71 15.67 32.87
N THR A 455 -12.90 16.01 34.15
CA THR A 455 -12.10 17.05 34.82
C THR A 455 -10.78 16.54 35.40
N SER A 456 -10.66 15.23 35.58
CA SER A 456 -9.58 14.59 36.33
C SER A 456 -8.75 13.60 35.51
N ALA A 457 -9.13 13.31 34.27
CA ALA A 457 -8.46 12.32 33.41
C ALA A 457 -6.96 12.63 33.23
N PRO A 458 -6.09 11.61 33.31
CA PRO A 458 -6.40 10.18 33.37
C PRO A 458 -6.62 9.64 34.81
N SER A 459 -6.65 10.52 35.81
CA SER A 459 -6.99 10.18 37.20
C SER A 459 -8.51 10.07 37.38
N VAL A 460 -8.95 9.88 38.63
CA VAL A 460 -10.37 9.81 39.00
C VAL A 460 -10.62 10.72 40.20
N ASP A 461 -11.58 11.64 40.07
CA ASP A 461 -12.17 12.37 41.19
C ASP A 461 -13.38 11.61 41.75
N ALA A 462 -13.46 11.51 43.09
CA ALA A 462 -14.48 10.70 43.74
C ALA A 462 -15.89 11.29 43.60
N VAL A 463 -16.01 12.62 43.63
CA VAL A 463 -17.29 13.32 43.51
C VAL A 463 -17.78 13.26 42.07
N GLU A 464 -16.89 13.49 41.10
CA GLU A 464 -17.19 13.37 39.67
C GLU A 464 -17.73 11.98 39.32
N LEU A 465 -17.05 10.91 39.78
CA LEU A 465 -17.50 9.54 39.55
C LEU A 465 -18.81 9.21 40.26
N SER A 466 -18.99 9.63 41.52
CA SER A 466 -20.25 9.41 42.25
C SER A 466 -21.42 10.08 41.53
N ASN A 467 -21.25 11.33 41.09
CA ASN A 467 -22.28 12.05 40.32
C ASN A 467 -22.57 11.36 38.98
N ALA A 468 -21.55 10.83 38.30
CA ALA A 468 -21.75 10.06 37.07
C ALA A 468 -22.56 8.78 37.32
N LEU A 469 -22.27 8.05 38.41
CA LEU A 469 -23.05 6.87 38.83
C LEU A 469 -24.50 7.24 39.13
N GLN A 470 -24.75 8.31 39.90
CA GLN A 470 -26.12 8.79 40.18
C GLN A 470 -26.87 9.19 38.90
N LYS A 471 -26.17 9.74 37.91
CA LYS A 471 -26.77 10.14 36.64
C LYS A 471 -27.15 8.94 35.76
N VAL A 472 -26.38 7.85 35.81
CA VAL A 472 -26.54 6.68 34.92
C VAL A 472 -27.36 5.56 35.55
N VAL A 473 -27.06 5.18 36.79
CA VAL A 473 -27.70 4.05 37.46
C VAL A 473 -29.16 4.38 37.76
N GLY A 474 -30.07 3.56 37.26
CA GLY A 474 -31.52 3.78 37.41
C GLY A 474 -32.13 4.78 36.42
N ASN A 475 -31.35 5.31 35.47
CA ASN A 475 -31.86 6.25 34.46
C ASN A 475 -32.49 5.50 33.27
N PRO A 476 -33.82 5.60 33.06
CA PRO A 476 -34.51 4.85 32.01
C PRO A 476 -34.11 5.28 30.60
N SER A 477 -33.65 6.52 30.40
CA SER A 477 -33.25 7.02 29.08
C SER A 477 -31.98 6.32 28.59
N TYR A 478 -30.95 6.23 29.43
CA TYR A 478 -29.72 5.53 29.05
C TYR A 478 -29.97 4.04 28.85
N GLN A 479 -30.79 3.43 29.69
CA GLN A 479 -31.14 2.01 29.56
C GLN A 479 -31.92 1.74 28.27
N ALA A 480 -32.92 2.55 27.94
CA ALA A 480 -33.67 2.42 26.69
C ALA A 480 -32.77 2.57 25.47
N LYS A 481 -31.84 3.54 25.49
CA LYS A 481 -30.93 3.76 24.38
C LYS A 481 -29.89 2.65 24.22
N ALA A 482 -29.33 2.16 25.32
CA ALA A 482 -28.42 1.02 25.31
C ALA A 482 -29.13 -0.25 24.79
N ALA A 483 -30.39 -0.49 25.20
CA ALA A 483 -31.20 -1.60 24.70
C ALA A 483 -31.50 -1.48 23.19
N GLU A 484 -31.82 -0.28 22.69
CA GLU A 484 -32.00 -0.03 21.26
C GLU A 484 -30.76 -0.40 20.45
N LEU A 485 -29.57 0.08 20.86
CA LEU A 485 -28.31 -0.21 20.17
C LEU A 485 -27.88 -1.67 20.34
N SER A 486 -28.27 -2.33 21.43
CA SER A 486 -28.05 -3.76 21.61
C SER A 486 -28.76 -4.60 20.54
N VAL A 487 -29.98 -4.23 20.15
CA VAL A 487 -30.71 -4.91 19.06
C VAL A 487 -29.93 -4.79 17.74
N LEU A 488 -29.37 -3.61 17.48
CA LEU A 488 -28.54 -3.37 16.30
C LEU A 488 -27.29 -4.27 16.30
N CYS A 489 -26.55 -4.32 17.41
CA CYS A 489 -25.36 -5.17 17.57
C CYS A 489 -25.66 -6.66 17.38
N ARG A 490 -26.85 -7.12 17.81
CA ARG A 490 -27.24 -8.54 17.75
C ARG A 490 -27.90 -8.96 16.44
N ARG A 491 -28.16 -8.05 15.50
CA ARG A 491 -28.78 -8.38 14.19
C ARG A 491 -28.01 -9.48 13.46
N LYS A 492 -26.68 -9.38 13.46
CA LYS A 492 -25.77 -10.45 13.06
C LYS A 492 -24.47 -10.26 13.80
N GLU A 493 -24.07 -11.27 14.58
CA GLU A 493 -22.89 -11.16 15.42
C GLU A 493 -21.62 -10.96 14.60
N GLY A 494 -20.76 -10.05 15.06
CA GLY A 494 -19.65 -9.60 14.25
C GLY A 494 -18.62 -10.66 13.93
N ARG A 495 -18.39 -11.59 14.87
CA ARG A 495 -17.52 -12.76 14.64
C ARG A 495 -18.02 -13.65 13.49
N VAL A 496 -19.33 -13.78 13.29
CA VAL A 496 -19.93 -14.56 12.20
C VAL A 496 -19.70 -13.84 10.87
N VAL A 497 -19.95 -12.52 10.83
CA VAL A 497 -19.73 -11.69 9.63
C VAL A 497 -18.25 -11.71 9.22
N GLY A 498 -17.34 -11.56 10.19
CA GLY A 498 -15.90 -11.62 9.96
C GLY A 498 -15.44 -12.98 9.45
N ALA A 499 -15.90 -14.09 10.05
CA ALA A 499 -15.58 -15.44 9.62
C ALA A 499 -16.11 -15.75 8.20
N ASP A 500 -17.33 -15.33 7.89
CA ASP A 500 -17.91 -15.45 6.54
C ASP A 500 -17.06 -14.71 5.50
N LYS A 501 -16.61 -13.49 5.82
CA LYS A 501 -15.74 -12.70 4.93
C LYS A 501 -14.37 -13.34 4.77
N ILE A 502 -13.76 -13.86 5.84
CA ILE A 502 -12.50 -14.60 5.75
C ILE A 502 -12.67 -15.81 4.82
N ALA A 503 -13.73 -16.59 4.99
CA ALA A 503 -14.01 -17.74 4.14
C ALA A 503 -14.26 -17.35 2.66
N GLU A 504 -14.91 -16.21 2.41
CA GLU A 504 -15.05 -15.66 1.06
C GLU A 504 -13.69 -15.33 0.43
N LEU A 505 -12.83 -14.60 1.15
CA LEU A 505 -11.53 -14.15 0.65
C LEU A 505 -10.54 -15.29 0.45
N VAL A 506 -10.59 -16.31 1.31
CA VAL A 506 -9.81 -17.54 1.14
C VAL A 506 -10.13 -18.24 -0.18
N ARG A 507 -11.40 -18.21 -0.61
CA ARG A 507 -11.84 -18.77 -1.90
C ARG A 507 -11.59 -17.84 -3.08
N ASN A 508 -11.52 -16.54 -2.85
CA ASN A 508 -11.44 -15.49 -3.87
C ASN A 508 -10.37 -14.45 -3.49
N PRO A 509 -9.09 -14.82 -3.45
CA PRO A 509 -8.02 -13.96 -2.95
C PRO A 509 -7.85 -12.65 -3.74
N GLU A 510 -8.27 -12.63 -5.00
CA GLU A 510 -8.28 -11.43 -5.85
C GLU A 510 -9.21 -10.31 -5.33
N ARG A 511 -10.20 -10.66 -4.49
CA ARG A 511 -11.12 -9.71 -3.85
C ARG A 511 -10.56 -9.04 -2.60
N MET A 512 -9.35 -9.43 -2.15
CA MET A 512 -8.71 -8.76 -1.01
C MET A 512 -8.33 -7.31 -1.32
N ALA A 513 -8.10 -6.96 -2.59
CA ALA A 513 -7.71 -5.64 -3.01
C ALA A 513 -8.87 -4.92 -3.71
N LEU A 514 -8.95 -3.60 -3.56
CA LEU A 514 -9.93 -2.78 -4.27
C LEU A 514 -9.82 -2.97 -5.79
N PRO A 515 -10.96 -2.86 -6.50
CA PRO A 515 -10.96 -2.72 -7.95
C PRO A 515 -10.14 -1.51 -8.38
N ILE A 516 -9.48 -1.61 -9.53
CA ILE A 516 -8.73 -0.51 -10.11
C ILE A 516 -9.71 0.30 -10.98
N PRO A 517 -9.89 1.61 -10.75
CA PRO A 517 -10.81 2.43 -11.54
C PRO A 517 -10.55 2.31 -13.05
N GLY A 518 -11.60 2.06 -13.84
CA GLY A 518 -11.50 1.91 -15.29
C GLY A 518 -10.93 0.56 -15.78
N VAL A 519 -10.80 -0.43 -14.89
CA VAL A 519 -10.42 -1.81 -15.21
C VAL A 519 -11.54 -2.74 -14.74
N ASP A 520 -12.53 -2.99 -15.61
CA ASP A 520 -13.75 -3.76 -15.29
C ASP A 520 -13.43 -5.22 -14.90
N ASP A 521 -12.38 -5.80 -15.49
CA ASP A 521 -11.75 -7.06 -15.07
C ASP A 521 -10.28 -7.00 -15.50
N ILE A 522 -9.37 -7.40 -14.61
CA ILE A 522 -7.92 -7.50 -14.87
C ILE A 522 -7.64 -8.39 -16.09
N ASN A 523 -8.57 -9.31 -16.40
CA ASN A 523 -8.48 -10.25 -17.52
C ASN A 523 -9.38 -9.89 -18.71
N HIS A 524 -10.16 -8.81 -18.68
CA HIS A 524 -11.12 -8.48 -19.74
C HIS A 524 -10.95 -7.04 -20.22
N ILE A 525 -10.28 -6.91 -21.37
CA ILE A 525 -10.31 -5.67 -22.18
C ILE A 525 -11.52 -5.79 -23.11
N PRO A 526 -12.31 -4.73 -23.31
CA PRO A 526 -13.46 -4.77 -24.20
C PRO A 526 -13.08 -5.32 -25.58
N LYS A 527 -13.55 -6.54 -25.89
CA LYS A 527 -13.38 -7.19 -27.19
C LYS A 527 -14.04 -6.30 -28.24
N GLY A 528 -13.24 -5.77 -29.17
CA GLY A 528 -13.74 -4.92 -30.26
C GLY A 528 -12.76 -3.88 -30.80
N ARG A 529 -11.67 -3.55 -30.06
CA ARG A 529 -10.64 -2.57 -30.50
C ARG A 529 -9.23 -3.14 -30.72
N LEU A 530 -8.99 -4.41 -30.37
CA LEU A 530 -7.69 -5.06 -30.52
C LEU A 530 -7.59 -5.73 -31.90
N GLN A 531 -6.50 -5.44 -32.61
CA GLN A 531 -6.10 -6.12 -33.84
C GLN A 531 -4.95 -7.08 -33.51
N THR A 532 -5.03 -8.31 -33.99
CA THR A 532 -3.96 -9.30 -33.81
C THR A 532 -3.21 -9.50 -35.13
N ILE A 533 -1.88 -9.41 -35.08
CA ILE A 533 -1.01 -9.79 -36.19
C ILE A 533 -0.30 -11.11 -35.86
N LYS A 534 -0.03 -11.91 -36.88
CA LYS A 534 0.71 -13.18 -36.75
C LYS A 534 1.97 -13.11 -37.60
N ASN A 535 3.08 -13.62 -37.07
CA ASN A 535 4.30 -13.82 -37.85
C ASN A 535 4.31 -15.22 -38.51
N ALA A 536 5.39 -15.53 -39.22
CA ALA A 536 5.57 -16.82 -39.91
C ALA A 536 5.66 -18.03 -38.94
N SER A 537 6.11 -17.84 -37.69
CA SER A 537 6.16 -18.90 -36.67
C SER A 537 4.82 -19.13 -35.95
N GLY A 538 3.79 -18.32 -36.25
CA GLY A 538 2.47 -18.41 -35.62
C GLY A 538 2.35 -17.64 -34.29
N ASP A 539 3.39 -16.93 -33.87
CA ASP A 539 3.34 -16.03 -32.72
C ASP A 539 2.47 -14.80 -33.02
N THR A 540 1.78 -14.31 -31.99
CA THR A 540 0.81 -13.23 -32.11
C THR A 540 1.27 -11.98 -31.39
N LEU A 541 1.07 -10.81 -32.00
CA LEU A 541 1.08 -9.52 -31.31
C LEU A 541 -0.30 -8.89 -31.38
N GLU A 542 -0.66 -8.16 -30.32
CA GLU A 542 -1.87 -7.35 -30.26
C GLU A 542 -1.52 -5.88 -30.40
N THR A 543 -2.34 -5.15 -31.15
CA THR A 543 -2.24 -3.69 -31.31
C THR A 543 -3.63 -3.09 -31.33
N ILE A 544 -3.68 -1.76 -31.34
CA ILE A 544 -4.90 -0.98 -31.50
C ILE A 544 -4.75 -0.08 -32.72
N GLN A 545 -5.86 0.30 -33.31
CA GLN A 545 -5.84 1.37 -34.29
C GLN A 545 -5.50 2.69 -33.58
N PRO A 546 -4.47 3.44 -34.04
CA PRO A 546 -4.19 4.76 -33.52
C PRO A 546 -5.44 5.63 -33.59
N PRO A 547 -5.64 6.55 -32.62
CA PRO A 547 -6.68 7.56 -32.71
C PRO A 547 -6.63 8.24 -34.07
N SER A 548 -7.78 8.43 -34.72
CA SER A 548 -7.89 9.21 -35.96
C SER A 548 -8.32 10.64 -35.65
N LEU A 549 -8.02 11.58 -36.54
CA LEU A 549 -8.56 12.94 -36.43
C LEU A 549 -10.09 12.88 -36.52
N ASN A 550 -10.77 13.58 -35.60
CA ASN A 550 -12.24 13.67 -35.59
C ASN A 550 -12.80 14.47 -36.78
N ILE A 551 -11.95 15.19 -37.51
CA ILE A 551 -12.31 16.00 -38.67
C ILE A 551 -11.59 15.42 -39.90
N PRO A 552 -12.32 15.01 -40.95
CA PRO A 552 -11.70 14.59 -42.20
C PRO A 552 -11.03 15.79 -42.86
N LEU A 553 -9.71 15.77 -42.93
CA LEU A 553 -8.93 16.80 -43.62
C LEU A 553 -8.57 16.33 -45.03
N PRO A 554 -8.58 17.21 -46.05
CA PRO A 554 -7.98 16.90 -47.34
C PRO A 554 -6.53 16.45 -47.17
N THR A 555 -6.13 15.37 -47.85
CA THR A 555 -4.78 14.78 -47.78
C THR A 555 -3.62 15.79 -47.87
N PRO A 556 -3.63 16.81 -48.76
CA PRO A 556 -2.54 17.79 -48.80
C PRO A 556 -2.45 18.64 -47.52
N ILE A 557 -3.60 19.04 -46.94
CA ILE A 557 -3.66 19.81 -45.70
C ILE A 557 -3.19 18.94 -44.53
N GLN A 558 -3.64 17.69 -44.46
CA GLN A 558 -3.19 16.75 -43.45
C GLN A 558 -1.67 16.54 -43.53
N ASN A 559 -1.11 16.28 -44.73
CA ASN A 559 0.32 16.12 -44.92
C ASN A 559 1.12 17.37 -44.51
N ALA A 560 0.61 18.57 -44.79
CA ALA A 560 1.24 19.82 -44.39
C ALA A 560 1.23 20.01 -42.85
N LEU A 561 0.10 19.70 -42.19
CA LEU A 561 -0.01 19.77 -40.74
C LEU A 561 0.86 18.71 -40.05
N GLU A 562 0.87 17.47 -40.55
CA GLU A 562 1.76 16.41 -40.06
C GLU A 562 3.22 16.85 -40.13
N LEU A 563 3.65 17.40 -41.28
CA LEU A 563 5.00 17.92 -41.46
C LEU A 563 5.29 19.08 -40.50
N LEU A 564 4.36 20.02 -40.33
CA LEU A 564 4.51 21.17 -39.43
C LEU A 564 4.66 20.73 -37.97
N ILE A 565 3.78 19.83 -37.49
CA ILE A 565 3.81 19.32 -36.12
C ILE A 565 5.10 18.55 -35.86
N VAL A 566 5.53 17.71 -36.80
CA VAL A 566 6.79 16.97 -36.67
C VAL A 566 7.99 17.92 -36.74
N ALA A 567 7.99 18.93 -37.60
CA ALA A 567 9.05 19.93 -37.66
C ALA A 567 9.17 20.72 -36.34
N ILE A 568 8.06 21.21 -35.79
CA ILE A 568 8.03 21.93 -34.52
C ILE A 568 8.50 21.01 -33.38
N SER A 569 7.85 19.86 -33.19
CA SER A 569 8.16 18.91 -32.10
C SER A 569 9.56 18.29 -32.21
N THR A 570 10.14 18.25 -33.40
CA THR A 570 11.53 17.79 -33.58
C THR A 570 12.52 18.83 -33.08
N ASN A 571 12.22 20.10 -33.29
CA ASN A 571 13.13 21.21 -32.99
C ASN A 571 12.85 21.88 -31.62
N THR A 572 11.82 21.46 -30.86
CA THR A 572 11.55 21.99 -29.51
C THR A 572 12.74 21.92 -28.57
N SER A 573 13.59 20.89 -28.70
CA SER A 573 14.80 20.73 -27.86
C SER A 573 15.81 21.86 -28.02
N PHE A 574 15.74 22.63 -29.10
CA PHE A 574 16.58 23.82 -29.33
C PHE A 574 15.77 25.11 -29.26
N LEU A 575 14.57 25.14 -29.85
CA LEU A 575 13.73 26.34 -29.91
C LEU A 575 13.26 26.82 -28.54
N LEU A 576 12.79 25.92 -27.68
CA LEU A 576 12.26 26.30 -26.36
C LEU A 576 13.36 26.82 -25.42
N PRO A 577 14.54 26.19 -25.32
CA PRO A 577 15.63 26.76 -24.53
C PRO A 577 16.12 28.10 -25.07
N ILE A 578 16.28 28.26 -26.39
CA ILE A 578 16.69 29.53 -27.01
C ILE A 578 15.68 30.62 -26.64
N LEU A 579 14.38 30.35 -26.80
CA LEU A 579 13.33 31.28 -26.41
C LEU A 579 13.40 31.61 -24.92
N GLY A 580 13.49 30.60 -24.06
CA GLY A 580 13.54 30.77 -22.60
C GLY A 580 14.75 31.59 -22.12
N TYR A 581 15.94 31.36 -22.70
CA TYR A 581 17.12 32.16 -22.39
C TYR A 581 17.06 33.57 -22.99
N SER A 582 16.45 33.74 -24.18
CA SER A 582 16.27 35.05 -24.81
C SER A 582 15.41 36.01 -23.96
N LEU A 583 14.57 35.48 -23.06
CA LEU A 583 13.80 36.30 -22.12
C LEU A 583 14.68 37.16 -21.19
N LEU A 584 15.95 36.80 -20.99
CA LEU A 584 16.93 37.61 -20.23
C LEU A 584 17.28 38.93 -20.91
N ILE A 585 17.11 39.02 -22.23
CA ILE A 585 17.39 40.23 -23.02
C ILE A 585 16.39 41.33 -22.64
N PHE A 586 15.13 40.98 -22.35
CA PHE A 586 14.07 41.94 -22.03
C PHE A 586 14.16 42.42 -20.57
N PRO A 587 14.44 43.72 -20.30
CA PRO A 587 14.68 44.21 -18.93
C PRO A 587 13.51 43.95 -17.96
N ARG A 588 12.26 44.06 -18.42
CA ARG A 588 11.06 43.85 -17.60
C ARG A 588 10.85 42.38 -17.17
N LEU A 589 11.36 41.41 -17.95
CA LEU A 589 11.21 39.99 -17.65
C LEU A 589 12.47 39.39 -17.01
N ARG A 590 13.57 40.13 -16.96
CA ARG A 590 14.88 39.63 -16.52
C ARG A 590 14.87 39.07 -15.10
N LEU A 591 14.33 39.82 -14.13
CA LEU A 591 14.29 39.36 -12.73
C LEU A 591 13.44 38.09 -12.59
N LEU A 592 12.24 38.07 -13.20
CA LEU A 592 11.38 36.89 -13.20
C LEU A 592 12.05 35.68 -13.85
N THR A 593 12.75 35.90 -14.96
CA THR A 593 13.48 34.84 -15.67
C THR A 593 14.64 34.31 -14.83
N ILE A 594 15.40 35.17 -14.13
CA ILE A 594 16.46 34.73 -13.20
C ILE A 594 15.87 33.91 -12.05
N LEU A 595 14.78 34.38 -11.42
CA LEU A 595 14.10 33.63 -10.36
C LEU A 595 13.58 32.28 -10.86
N TYR A 596 13.01 32.24 -12.06
CA TYR A 596 12.58 31.02 -12.71
C TYR A 596 13.74 30.06 -12.99
N LEU A 597 14.87 30.54 -13.51
CA LEU A 597 16.08 29.73 -13.73
C LEU A 597 16.67 29.18 -12.42
N ILE A 598 16.70 29.99 -11.35
CA ILE A 598 17.10 29.54 -10.01
C ILE A 598 16.13 28.47 -9.51
N TYR A 599 14.83 28.70 -9.65
CA TYR A 599 13.79 27.76 -9.24
C TYR A 599 13.95 26.42 -9.95
N ILE A 600 14.04 26.38 -11.28
CA ILE A 600 14.12 25.11 -12.02
C ILE A 600 15.45 24.37 -11.79
N LYS A 601 16.54 25.09 -11.52
CA LYS A 601 17.88 24.49 -11.36
C LYS A 601 18.18 24.04 -9.93
N TRP A 602 17.70 24.76 -8.91
CA TRP A 602 18.12 24.58 -7.52
C TRP A 602 16.98 24.28 -6.54
N ILE A 603 15.74 24.66 -6.83
CA ILE A 603 14.61 24.53 -5.88
C ILE A 603 13.67 23.39 -6.29
N SER A 604 13.36 23.29 -7.58
CA SER A 604 12.32 22.39 -8.07
C SER A 604 12.79 20.94 -8.11
N ASN A 605 12.18 20.10 -7.28
CA ASN A 605 12.39 18.64 -7.33
C ASN A 605 11.31 17.90 -8.16
N ALA A 606 10.52 18.63 -8.95
CA ALA A 606 9.43 18.04 -9.74
C ALA A 606 9.89 16.85 -10.61
N PRO A 607 11.01 16.94 -11.35
CA PRO A 607 11.49 15.88 -12.23
C PRO A 607 11.86 14.55 -11.55
N ASN A 608 12.04 14.55 -10.22
CA ASN A 608 12.40 13.36 -9.45
C ASN A 608 11.34 12.97 -8.43
N SER A 609 10.26 13.73 -8.27
CA SER A 609 9.34 13.61 -7.13
C SER A 609 8.52 12.31 -7.11
N GLY A 610 8.44 11.60 -8.23
CA GLY A 610 7.58 10.44 -8.43
C GLY A 610 6.10 10.80 -8.63
N ALA A 611 5.71 12.03 -8.30
CA ALA A 611 4.38 12.58 -8.55
C ALA A 611 4.35 13.36 -9.87
N SER A 612 3.45 12.99 -10.76
CA SER A 612 3.30 13.61 -12.08
C SER A 612 2.36 14.82 -12.03
N TRP A 613 2.49 15.72 -11.05
CA TRP A 613 1.55 16.84 -10.85
C TRP A 613 1.55 17.87 -12.00
N LEU A 614 2.63 17.93 -12.79
CA LEU A 614 2.71 18.76 -14.00
C LEU A 614 2.28 18.03 -15.28
N ARG A 615 1.96 16.74 -15.21
CA ARG A 615 1.50 15.97 -16.37
C ARG A 615 0.12 16.44 -16.80
N ASN A 616 -0.04 16.67 -18.09
CA ASN A 616 -1.28 17.14 -18.70
C ASN A 616 -1.83 16.07 -19.65
N ASP A 617 -2.73 15.22 -19.14
CA ASP A 617 -3.35 14.16 -19.95
C ASP A 617 -4.19 14.69 -21.13
N PRO A 618 -4.97 15.78 -21.02
CA PRO A 618 -5.60 16.41 -22.19
C PRO A 618 -4.61 16.76 -23.30
N PHE A 619 -3.45 17.34 -22.97
CA PHE A 619 -2.42 17.65 -23.96
C PHE A 619 -1.84 16.39 -24.62
N ARG A 620 -1.57 15.33 -23.82
CA ARG A 620 -1.07 14.03 -24.31
C ARG A 620 -2.08 13.29 -25.20
N ASN A 621 -3.36 13.52 -25.01
CA ASN A 621 -4.47 12.97 -25.78
C ASN A 621 -4.92 13.87 -26.95
N SER A 622 -4.25 15.00 -27.16
CA SER A 622 -4.65 15.96 -28.19
C SER A 622 -4.46 15.44 -29.62
N PRO A 623 -5.22 15.97 -30.61
CA PRO A 623 -5.06 15.63 -32.03
C PRO A 623 -3.65 15.87 -32.59
N LEU A 624 -2.84 16.71 -31.95
CA LEU A 624 -1.44 16.95 -32.31
C LEU A 624 -0.63 15.66 -32.34
N TRP A 625 -0.86 14.78 -31.35
CA TRP A 625 -0.14 13.51 -31.26
C TRP A 625 -0.65 12.47 -32.25
N THR A 626 -1.88 12.63 -32.75
CA THR A 626 -2.41 11.83 -33.87
C THR A 626 -1.72 12.19 -35.19
N LEU A 627 -1.53 13.49 -35.45
CA LEU A 627 -0.76 13.96 -36.61
C LEU A 627 0.70 13.48 -36.53
N TYR A 628 1.30 13.57 -35.33
CA TYR A 628 2.66 13.08 -35.08
C TYR A 628 2.80 11.58 -35.39
N THR A 629 1.91 10.72 -34.87
CA THR A 629 1.97 9.28 -35.13
C THR A 629 1.59 8.91 -36.56
N SER A 630 0.78 9.72 -37.25
CA SER A 630 0.42 9.55 -38.66
C SER A 630 1.54 9.92 -39.64
N TYR A 631 2.43 10.85 -39.26
CA TYR A 631 3.63 11.18 -40.04
C TYR A 631 4.64 10.03 -40.06
N PHE A 632 4.85 9.36 -38.91
CA PHE A 632 5.82 8.26 -38.73
C PHE A 632 5.22 6.85 -38.83
N PRO A 633 3.99 6.70 -39.32
CA PRO A 633 3.10 5.58 -38.98
C PRO A 633 3.45 4.78 -37.69
N ILE A 634 3.49 5.43 -36.52
CA ILE A 634 3.88 4.74 -35.27
C ILE A 634 2.79 3.75 -34.85
N ARG A 635 3.18 2.49 -34.67
CA ARG A 635 2.31 1.42 -34.16
C ARG A 635 2.91 0.78 -32.92
N LEU A 636 2.10 0.69 -31.86
CA LEU A 636 2.48 0.05 -30.60
C LEU A 636 1.84 -1.34 -30.52
N TYR A 637 2.67 -2.35 -30.26
CA TYR A 637 2.29 -3.75 -30.16
C TYR A 637 2.61 -4.29 -28.77
N ARG A 638 1.81 -5.25 -28.29
CA ARG A 638 2.09 -6.02 -27.08
C ARG A 638 2.12 -7.51 -27.36
N SER A 639 3.07 -8.20 -26.73
CA SER A 639 3.15 -9.67 -26.76
C SER A 639 2.18 -10.32 -25.79
N VAL A 640 1.96 -9.70 -24.63
CA VAL A 640 1.06 -10.18 -23.58
C VAL A 640 0.39 -8.99 -22.88
N PRO A 641 -0.81 -9.17 -22.30
CA PRO A 641 -1.38 -8.17 -21.40
C PRO A 641 -0.51 -8.04 -20.14
N LEU A 642 -0.38 -6.82 -19.63
CA LEU A 642 0.37 -6.51 -18.41
C LEU A 642 -0.60 -6.14 -17.28
N PRO A 643 -0.66 -6.92 -16.18
CA PRO A 643 -1.55 -6.62 -15.06
C PRO A 643 -1.27 -5.26 -14.40
N PRO A 644 -2.28 -4.41 -14.17
CA PRO A 644 -2.10 -3.11 -13.49
C PRO A 644 -1.79 -3.24 -11.99
N ARG A 645 -1.79 -4.47 -11.44
CA ARG A 645 -1.36 -4.78 -10.07
C ARG A 645 0.15 -4.95 -9.91
N ARG A 646 0.94 -4.54 -10.90
CA ARG A 646 2.40 -4.68 -10.93
C ARG A 646 3.05 -3.35 -11.33
N LYS A 647 4.36 -3.29 -11.18
CA LYS A 647 5.20 -2.13 -11.55
C LYS A 647 6.12 -2.58 -12.67
N TYR A 648 6.41 -1.69 -13.60
CA TYR A 648 7.14 -2.06 -14.81
C TYR A 648 8.27 -1.09 -15.17
N ILE A 649 9.37 -1.64 -15.67
CA ILE A 649 10.42 -0.89 -16.35
C ILE A 649 10.45 -1.34 -17.80
N PHE A 650 9.96 -0.49 -18.70
CA PHE A 650 10.07 -0.67 -20.13
C PHE A 650 11.45 -0.22 -20.59
N GLY A 651 12.29 -1.15 -21.02
CA GLY A 651 13.59 -0.80 -21.60
C GLY A 651 13.46 -0.70 -23.11
N TYR A 652 13.54 0.53 -23.63
CA TYR A 652 13.35 0.89 -25.03
C TYR A 652 14.64 0.81 -25.83
N HIS A 653 14.59 0.14 -26.98
CA HIS A 653 15.71 -0.09 -27.90
C HIS A 653 15.27 0.03 -29.36
N PRO A 654 16.13 0.55 -30.26
CA PRO A 654 17.29 1.36 -29.96
C PRO A 654 16.85 2.76 -29.47
N HIS A 655 17.73 3.47 -28.78
CA HIS A 655 17.58 4.90 -28.49
C HIS A 655 17.47 5.71 -29.79
N GLY A 656 18.24 5.31 -30.81
CA GLY A 656 18.37 6.03 -32.08
C GLY A 656 18.90 7.45 -31.94
N LEU A 657 18.96 8.17 -33.06
CA LEU A 657 19.39 9.57 -33.09
C LEU A 657 18.39 10.48 -32.38
N SER A 658 17.11 10.12 -32.42
CA SER A 658 16.03 10.87 -31.80
C SER A 658 14.92 9.89 -31.45
N ILE A 659 14.60 9.76 -30.15
CA ILE A 659 13.65 8.80 -29.55
C ILE A 659 12.17 9.06 -29.92
N ARG A 660 11.88 9.21 -31.22
CA ARG A 660 10.57 9.62 -31.75
C ARG A 660 9.52 8.54 -31.56
N GLY A 661 9.87 7.27 -31.71
CA GLY A 661 8.97 6.16 -31.40
C GLY A 661 8.65 6.12 -29.90
N ALA A 662 9.64 6.34 -29.03
CA ALA A 662 9.44 6.35 -27.58
C ALA A 662 8.52 7.51 -27.14
N ILE A 663 8.70 8.70 -27.73
CA ILE A 663 7.81 9.84 -27.45
C ILE A 663 6.37 9.52 -27.89
N GLY A 664 6.17 9.03 -29.12
CA GLY A 664 4.84 8.73 -29.64
C GLY A 664 4.14 7.55 -28.93
N ALA A 665 4.91 6.57 -28.45
CA ALA A 665 4.39 5.36 -27.84
C ALA A 665 4.26 5.42 -26.30
N PHE A 666 5.13 6.13 -25.59
CA PHE A 666 5.19 6.08 -24.12
C PHE A 666 5.02 7.43 -23.42
N ALA A 667 5.34 8.55 -24.07
CA ALA A 667 5.13 9.89 -23.51
C ALA A 667 3.77 10.46 -23.93
N ALA A 668 3.55 10.60 -25.23
CA ALA A 668 2.26 10.95 -25.81
C ALA A 668 1.33 9.74 -25.86
N ASN A 669 0.01 9.96 -25.90
CA ASN A 669 -0.95 8.88 -26.08
C ASN A 669 -1.36 8.68 -27.56
N GLY A 670 -0.58 9.23 -28.50
CA GLY A 670 -0.88 9.19 -29.94
C GLY A 670 -0.81 7.79 -30.58
N ALA A 671 -0.07 6.85 -29.99
CA ALA A 671 -0.10 5.44 -30.37
C ALA A 671 -1.07 4.59 -29.51
N GLY A 672 -1.79 5.25 -28.58
CA GLY A 672 -2.85 4.66 -27.75
C GLY A 672 -2.38 3.76 -26.59
N PHE A 673 -1.23 4.04 -25.99
CA PHE A 673 -0.70 3.29 -24.82
C PHE A 673 -1.76 3.00 -23.76
N SER A 674 -2.55 4.01 -23.37
CA SER A 674 -3.54 3.89 -22.28
C SER A 674 -4.67 2.90 -22.61
N SER A 675 -4.97 2.70 -23.90
CA SER A 675 -5.95 1.72 -24.37
C SER A 675 -5.33 0.33 -24.52
N LEU A 676 -4.05 0.24 -24.90
CA LEU A 676 -3.34 -1.03 -25.02
C LEU A 676 -2.91 -1.61 -23.66
N PHE A 677 -2.68 -0.76 -22.67
CA PHE A 677 -2.32 -1.15 -21.29
C PHE A 677 -3.21 -0.41 -20.28
N PRO A 678 -4.49 -0.80 -20.16
CA PRO A 678 -5.41 -0.13 -19.25
C PRO A 678 -4.95 -0.25 -17.80
N GLY A 679 -5.11 0.84 -17.04
CA GLY A 679 -4.65 0.92 -15.66
C GLY A 679 -3.14 1.10 -15.48
N LEU A 680 -2.33 1.16 -16.54
CA LEU A 680 -0.90 1.50 -16.44
C LEU A 680 -0.64 2.99 -16.73
N THR A 681 0.17 3.62 -15.89
CA THR A 681 0.67 4.99 -16.11
C THR A 681 2.13 4.93 -16.56
N SER A 682 2.35 5.15 -17.87
CA SER A 682 3.71 5.28 -18.44
C SER A 682 4.31 6.67 -18.20
N THR A 683 5.55 6.68 -17.75
CA THR A 683 6.42 7.86 -17.60
C THR A 683 7.72 7.63 -18.37
N LEU A 684 7.96 8.38 -19.45
CA LEU A 684 9.21 8.31 -20.21
C LEU A 684 10.32 9.07 -19.46
N LEU A 685 11.48 8.45 -19.28
CA LEU A 685 12.58 9.03 -18.54
C LEU A 685 13.72 9.45 -19.47
N VAL A 686 14.19 10.69 -19.29
CA VAL A 686 15.25 11.31 -20.10
C VAL A 686 16.35 11.91 -19.23
N SER A 687 17.45 12.36 -19.84
CA SER A 687 18.54 13.03 -19.12
C SER A 687 18.04 14.26 -18.37
N SER A 688 18.43 14.41 -17.09
CA SER A 688 18.09 15.58 -16.27
C SER A 688 18.51 16.90 -16.91
N LYS A 689 19.52 16.90 -17.79
CA LYS A 689 19.97 18.11 -18.51
C LYS A 689 18.84 18.76 -19.31
N ILE A 690 17.96 17.95 -19.92
CA ILE A 690 16.80 18.42 -20.69
C ILE A 690 15.80 19.13 -19.77
N LEU A 691 15.69 18.67 -18.52
CA LEU A 691 14.71 19.14 -17.53
C LEU A 691 15.19 20.35 -16.74
N HIS A 692 16.38 20.87 -17.04
CA HIS A 692 16.90 22.15 -16.51
C HIS A 692 16.85 23.28 -17.56
N ALA A 693 16.46 22.96 -18.80
CA ALA A 693 16.36 23.95 -19.86
C ALA A 693 15.02 24.71 -19.76
N PRO A 694 15.03 26.05 -19.81
CA PRO A 694 13.83 26.86 -19.63
C PRO A 694 12.82 26.58 -20.75
N LEU A 695 11.52 26.58 -20.41
CA LEU A 695 10.37 26.25 -21.27
C LEU A 695 10.32 24.79 -21.78
N LEU A 696 11.47 24.21 -22.13
CA LEU A 696 11.58 22.80 -22.52
C LEU A 696 11.23 21.88 -21.36
N ARG A 697 11.59 22.26 -20.12
CA ARG A 697 11.22 21.55 -18.90
C ARG A 697 9.71 21.41 -18.77
N GLU A 698 8.95 22.49 -18.89
CA GLU A 698 7.51 22.50 -18.71
C GLU A 698 6.83 21.72 -19.83
N TYR A 699 7.31 21.86 -21.06
CA TYR A 699 6.87 21.04 -22.18
C TYR A 699 7.09 19.53 -21.91
N ALA A 700 8.28 19.14 -21.48
CA ALA A 700 8.60 17.74 -21.17
C ALA A 700 7.74 17.20 -20.00
N LEU A 701 7.64 17.94 -18.89
CA LEU A 701 6.85 17.54 -17.73
C LEU A 701 5.35 17.47 -18.05
N SER A 702 4.84 18.34 -18.94
CA SER A 702 3.45 18.28 -19.42
C SER A 702 3.13 16.99 -20.17
N LEU A 703 4.12 16.42 -20.86
CA LEU A 703 4.00 15.10 -21.50
C LEU A 703 4.18 13.93 -20.52
N GLY A 704 4.46 14.22 -19.25
CA GLY A 704 4.81 13.22 -18.24
C GLY A 704 6.21 12.65 -18.44
N ILE A 705 7.12 13.41 -19.06
CA ILE A 705 8.54 13.04 -19.18
C ILE A 705 9.28 13.50 -17.92
N ASN A 706 10.03 12.59 -17.30
CA ASN A 706 10.77 12.86 -16.05
C ASN A 706 12.26 12.48 -16.16
N SER A 707 13.01 12.68 -15.06
CA SER A 707 14.43 12.38 -15.03
C SER A 707 14.70 10.88 -15.00
N VAL A 708 15.71 10.41 -15.73
CA VAL A 708 16.26 9.04 -15.66
C VAL A 708 17.23 8.83 -14.48
N SER A 709 17.31 9.81 -13.56
CA SER A 709 18.12 9.65 -12.35
C SER A 709 17.60 8.48 -11.50
N ARG A 710 18.51 7.75 -10.84
CA ARG A 710 18.14 6.65 -9.94
C ARG A 710 17.07 7.06 -8.91
N PRO A 711 17.17 8.23 -8.22
CA PRO A 711 16.12 8.69 -7.32
C PRO A 711 14.75 8.84 -7.99
N SER A 712 14.70 9.37 -9.21
CA SER A 712 13.45 9.52 -9.95
C SER A 712 12.84 8.17 -10.30
N CYS A 713 13.62 7.23 -10.83
CA CYS A 713 13.16 5.88 -11.15
C CYS A 713 12.56 5.19 -9.91
N VAL A 714 13.27 5.23 -8.78
CA VAL A 714 12.79 4.64 -7.52
C VAL A 714 11.52 5.34 -7.05
N ASN A 715 11.46 6.68 -7.09
CA ASN A 715 10.28 7.42 -6.65
C ASN A 715 9.04 7.10 -7.49
N HIS A 716 9.15 7.00 -8.81
CA HIS A 716 8.02 6.59 -9.66
C HIS A 716 7.55 5.16 -9.41
N LEU A 717 8.46 4.25 -9.05
CA LEU A 717 8.15 2.84 -8.77
C LEU A 717 7.80 2.56 -7.31
N THR A 718 7.84 3.55 -6.42
CA THR A 718 7.59 3.37 -4.98
C THR A 718 6.62 4.38 -4.39
N LYS A 719 6.13 5.36 -5.17
CA LYS A 719 5.17 6.38 -4.75
C LYS A 719 4.04 6.51 -5.76
N GLY A 720 2.84 6.87 -5.29
CA GLY A 720 1.65 7.00 -6.14
C GLY A 720 1.16 5.64 -6.66
N GLY A 721 0.46 5.62 -7.80
CA GLY A 721 -0.15 4.38 -8.31
C GLY A 721 -1.38 3.95 -7.50
N HIS A 722 -1.98 2.83 -7.89
CA HIS A 722 -3.25 2.33 -7.33
C HIS A 722 -3.17 1.96 -5.86
N ASP A 723 -1.96 1.67 -5.36
CA ASP A 723 -1.69 1.31 -3.97
C ASP A 723 -0.88 2.34 -3.18
N GLY A 724 -0.63 3.51 -3.79
CA GLY A 724 0.26 4.52 -3.22
C GLY A 724 1.75 4.12 -3.18
N GLN A 725 2.13 2.93 -3.69
CA GLN A 725 3.48 2.35 -3.70
C GLN A 725 3.98 1.99 -5.10
N GLY A 726 3.43 2.65 -6.12
CA GLY A 726 3.83 2.51 -7.51
C GLY A 726 3.12 1.37 -8.25
N MET A 727 2.13 0.68 -7.65
CA MET A 727 1.31 -0.30 -8.38
C MET A 727 0.60 0.38 -9.55
N GLY A 728 0.73 -0.19 -10.75
CA GLY A 728 0.21 0.40 -11.98
C GLY A 728 1.13 1.47 -12.59
N ASN A 729 2.24 1.83 -11.94
CA ASN A 729 3.22 2.71 -12.55
C ASN A 729 4.20 1.94 -13.44
N ALA A 730 4.52 2.57 -14.56
CA ALA A 730 5.48 2.09 -15.54
C ALA A 730 6.46 3.22 -15.87
N ILE A 731 7.76 2.93 -15.80
CA ILE A 731 8.78 3.84 -16.32
C ILE A 731 9.36 3.30 -17.62
N THR A 732 9.63 4.19 -18.58
CA THR A 732 10.27 3.83 -19.84
C THR A 732 11.66 4.46 -19.89
N ILE A 733 12.68 3.65 -20.15
CA ILE A 733 14.09 4.08 -20.20
C ILE A 733 14.68 3.65 -21.54
N CYS A 734 15.27 4.59 -22.28
CA CYS A 734 16.10 4.26 -23.45
C CYS A 734 17.48 3.80 -22.96
N ILE A 735 17.70 2.49 -22.89
CA ILE A 735 18.78 1.89 -22.08
C ILE A 735 20.18 2.24 -22.60
N GLY A 736 20.39 2.23 -23.91
CA GLY A 736 21.68 2.56 -24.52
C GLY A 736 22.12 4.02 -24.30
N GLY A 737 21.15 4.92 -24.14
CA GLY A 737 21.37 6.34 -23.85
C GLY A 737 22.22 7.05 -24.91
N SER A 738 22.98 8.06 -24.48
CA SER A 738 23.81 8.87 -25.39
C SER A 738 24.91 8.09 -26.11
N ARG A 739 25.43 6.99 -25.52
CA ARG A 739 26.44 6.15 -26.18
C ARG A 739 25.84 5.44 -27.40
N GLU A 740 24.61 4.93 -27.28
CA GLU A 740 23.93 4.26 -28.38
C GLU A 740 23.47 5.25 -29.45
N ALA A 741 22.99 6.42 -29.03
CA ALA A 741 22.70 7.53 -29.95
C ALA A 741 23.95 7.95 -30.75
N ALA A 742 25.15 7.89 -30.16
CA ALA A 742 26.40 8.26 -30.79
C ALA A 742 26.89 7.26 -31.85
N ILE A 743 26.42 6.01 -31.84
CA ILE A 743 26.75 4.99 -32.87
C ILE A 743 25.59 4.69 -33.80
N ALA A 744 24.39 5.20 -33.50
CA ALA A 744 23.20 5.02 -34.33
C ALA A 744 23.49 5.47 -35.77
N LYS A 745 23.00 4.68 -36.72
CA LYS A 745 23.06 4.93 -38.16
C LYS A 745 21.95 4.12 -38.86
N PRO A 746 21.42 4.60 -40.00
CA PRO A 746 20.50 3.81 -40.83
C PRO A 746 21.11 2.46 -41.24
N GLY A 747 20.28 1.44 -41.38
CA GLY A 747 20.68 0.11 -41.81
C GLY A 747 21.28 -0.78 -40.70
N THR A 748 21.52 -0.28 -39.48
CA THR A 748 21.96 -1.11 -38.35
C THR A 748 21.11 -0.90 -37.10
N MET A 749 21.09 -1.91 -36.24
CA MET A 749 20.50 -1.87 -34.90
C MET A 749 21.54 -2.37 -33.89
N ASP A 750 22.55 -1.54 -33.66
CA ASP A 750 23.60 -1.80 -32.69
C ASP A 750 23.15 -1.31 -31.30
N LEU A 751 22.99 -2.24 -30.34
CA LEU A 751 22.48 -1.96 -29.00
C LEU A 751 23.59 -1.96 -27.95
N ILE A 752 23.73 -0.87 -27.20
CA ILE A 752 24.69 -0.76 -26.08
C ILE A 752 24.01 -1.25 -24.80
N LEU A 753 24.14 -2.55 -24.53
CA LEU A 753 23.42 -3.21 -23.44
C LEU A 753 24.33 -4.01 -22.50
N ASN A 754 25.48 -4.52 -22.96
CA ASN A 754 26.36 -5.41 -22.16
C ASN A 754 26.83 -4.74 -20.84
N ILE A 755 27.16 -3.45 -20.91
CA ILE A 755 27.61 -2.67 -19.75
C ILE A 755 26.47 -2.04 -18.95
N ARG A 756 25.21 -2.13 -19.40
CA ARG A 756 24.07 -1.40 -18.83
C ARG A 756 23.30 -2.28 -17.84
N ARG A 757 23.74 -2.32 -16.58
CA ARG A 757 23.05 -3.07 -15.50
C ARG A 757 22.25 -2.19 -14.53
N GLY A 758 22.36 -0.87 -14.64
CA GLY A 758 21.75 0.07 -13.69
C GLY A 758 20.22 -0.01 -13.61
N PHE A 759 19.53 -0.23 -14.73
CA PHE A 759 18.06 -0.36 -14.74
C PHE A 759 17.58 -1.67 -14.10
N ILE A 760 18.37 -2.74 -14.20
CA ILE A 760 18.12 -4.03 -13.55
C ILE A 760 18.26 -3.88 -12.04
N ARG A 761 19.30 -3.18 -11.58
CA ARG A 761 19.45 -2.83 -10.16
C ARG A 761 18.24 -2.07 -9.62
N VAL A 762 17.70 -1.12 -10.39
CA VAL A 762 16.47 -0.42 -9.99
C VAL A 762 15.27 -1.36 -9.97
N ALA A 763 15.14 -2.25 -10.94
CA ALA A 763 14.08 -3.26 -10.99
C ALA A 763 14.11 -4.16 -9.74
N VAL A 764 15.29 -4.70 -9.41
CA VAL A 764 15.52 -5.51 -8.21
C VAL A 764 15.22 -4.71 -6.95
N GLN A 765 15.66 -3.45 -6.87
CA GLN A 765 15.42 -2.60 -5.70
C GLN A 765 13.93 -2.34 -5.43
N THR A 766 13.11 -2.29 -6.47
CA THR A 766 11.71 -1.80 -6.41
C THR A 766 10.67 -2.89 -6.62
N GLY A 767 11.10 -4.10 -6.98
CA GLY A 767 10.24 -5.22 -7.36
C GLY A 767 9.51 -5.00 -8.69
N ALA A 768 10.01 -4.11 -9.55
CA ALA A 768 9.40 -3.83 -10.85
C ALA A 768 9.84 -4.88 -11.88
N ASP A 769 8.89 -5.40 -12.66
CA ASP A 769 9.20 -6.33 -13.74
C ASP A 769 9.85 -5.60 -14.91
N LEU A 770 10.84 -6.24 -15.53
CA LEU A 770 11.51 -5.69 -16.71
C LEU A 770 10.75 -6.09 -17.97
N VAL A 771 10.46 -5.12 -18.83
CA VAL A 771 9.77 -5.36 -20.10
C VAL A 771 10.66 -4.87 -21.24
N PRO A 772 11.25 -5.78 -22.03
CA PRO A 772 12.02 -5.41 -23.21
C PRO A 772 11.10 -4.78 -24.27
N VAL A 773 11.55 -3.69 -24.89
CA VAL A 773 10.81 -3.00 -25.95
C VAL A 773 11.75 -2.77 -27.13
N LEU A 774 11.33 -3.22 -28.32
CA LEU A 774 12.10 -3.11 -29.55
C LEU A 774 11.34 -2.26 -30.59
N ALA A 775 11.99 -1.23 -31.11
CA ALA A 775 11.44 -0.26 -32.04
C ALA A 775 12.08 -0.43 -33.42
N PHE A 776 11.38 -1.10 -34.32
CA PHE A 776 11.80 -1.26 -35.71
C PHE A 776 11.58 0.05 -36.46
N GLY A 777 12.61 0.54 -37.17
CA GLY A 777 12.55 1.78 -37.96
C GLY A 777 13.05 3.04 -37.24
N GLU A 778 13.39 3.00 -35.95
CA GLU A 778 13.84 4.19 -35.20
C GLU A 778 15.12 4.83 -35.79
N ASN A 779 16.12 4.01 -36.16
CA ASN A 779 17.37 4.49 -36.75
C ASN A 779 17.22 4.99 -38.20
N GLU A 780 16.07 4.74 -38.82
CA GLU A 780 15.82 5.08 -40.22
C GLU A 780 15.30 6.51 -40.40
N LEU A 781 14.95 7.19 -39.31
CA LEU A 781 14.27 8.48 -39.33
C LEU A 781 15.17 9.65 -39.76
N PHE A 782 16.48 9.50 -39.66
CA PHE A 782 17.47 10.50 -40.06
C PHE A 782 18.69 9.83 -40.69
N ASP A 783 19.34 10.55 -41.61
CA ASP A 783 20.67 10.25 -42.10
C ASP A 783 21.72 11.04 -41.29
N ILE A 784 22.97 10.61 -41.41
CA ILE A 784 24.11 11.24 -40.75
C ILE A 784 25.14 11.58 -41.80
N VAL A 785 25.64 12.81 -41.74
CA VAL A 785 26.77 13.27 -42.54
C VAL A 785 27.95 13.49 -41.61
N ASP A 786 29.01 12.72 -41.82
CA ASP A 786 30.24 12.77 -41.03
C ASP A 786 31.38 13.42 -41.85
N ALA A 787 32.39 13.95 -41.16
CA ALA A 787 33.54 14.60 -41.82
C ALA A 787 34.33 13.66 -42.75
N LYS A 788 34.16 12.34 -42.59
CA LYS A 788 34.82 11.28 -43.38
C LYS A 788 34.11 10.97 -44.71
N ASP A 789 32.88 11.46 -44.91
CA ASP A 789 32.16 11.24 -46.17
C ASP A 789 32.88 11.99 -47.32
N PRO A 790 32.93 11.46 -48.56
CA PRO A 790 33.60 12.12 -49.68
C PRO A 790 32.93 13.46 -50.06
N PRO A 791 33.66 14.43 -50.63
CA PRO A 791 33.07 15.68 -51.10
C PRO A 791 32.07 15.40 -52.22
N LEU A 792 30.83 15.91 -52.08
CA LEU A 792 29.96 16.05 -53.24
C LEU A 792 30.55 17.15 -54.14
N HIS A 793 31.13 16.77 -55.27
CA HIS A 793 31.47 17.72 -56.33
C HIS A 793 30.19 18.23 -57.02
N PRO A 794 30.06 19.54 -57.26
CA PRO A 794 29.03 20.07 -58.15
C PRO A 794 29.50 19.98 -59.61
N SER A 795 29.00 19.00 -60.35
CA SER A 795 29.06 18.72 -61.82
C SER A 795 29.42 17.25 -62.03
N THR A 796 28.85 16.46 -62.94
CA THR A 796 27.99 16.67 -64.12
C THR A 796 27.21 15.36 -64.32
N SER A 797 26.01 15.47 -64.89
CA SER A 797 25.25 14.34 -65.45
C SER A 797 26.09 13.52 -66.43
N THR A 798 26.20 12.21 -66.21
CA THR A 798 25.97 11.10 -67.18
C THR A 798 26.67 9.83 -66.70
N SER A 799 25.89 8.81 -66.31
CA SER A 799 25.98 7.43 -66.85
C SER A 799 25.22 6.45 -65.95
N THR A 800 24.23 5.84 -66.60
CA THR A 800 23.68 4.50 -66.42
C THR A 800 24.46 3.55 -65.51
N SER A 801 23.90 3.27 -64.34
CA SER A 801 23.95 1.93 -63.73
C SER A 801 22.71 1.72 -62.86
N ALA A 802 21.84 0.82 -63.33
CA ALA A 802 20.63 0.43 -62.66
C ALA A 802 20.96 -0.55 -61.52
N ASN A 803 21.03 -0.06 -60.28
CA ASN A 803 20.55 -0.81 -59.14
C ASN A 803 20.40 0.08 -57.88
N THR A 804 19.18 0.09 -57.36
CA THR A 804 18.71 0.64 -56.06
C THR A 804 18.74 2.16 -55.87
N ASN A 805 17.60 2.77 -56.25
CA ASN A 805 17.18 4.13 -55.94
C ASN A 805 17.04 4.37 -54.42
N GLN A 806 18.02 5.03 -53.81
CA GLN A 806 17.81 5.97 -52.71
C GLN A 806 18.77 7.13 -52.91
N GLU A 807 18.32 8.15 -53.65
CA GLU A 807 19.03 9.42 -53.76
C GLU A 807 19.14 10.05 -52.36
N LYS A 808 20.35 10.09 -51.79
CA LYS A 808 20.60 10.80 -50.53
C LYS A 808 20.33 12.30 -50.76
N PRO A 809 19.47 12.96 -49.97
CA PRO A 809 19.23 14.39 -50.13
C PRO A 809 20.53 15.16 -49.94
N LYS A 810 20.88 16.02 -50.91
CA LYS A 810 22.06 16.90 -50.83
C LYS A 810 21.88 17.87 -49.68
N SER A 811 22.51 17.61 -48.53
CA SER A 811 22.52 18.55 -47.40
C SER A 811 23.21 19.84 -47.82
N LEU A 812 22.51 20.98 -47.72
CA LEU A 812 23.07 22.33 -47.95
C LEU A 812 24.25 22.66 -47.00
N LEU A 813 24.38 21.88 -45.93
CA LEU A 813 25.29 22.06 -44.81
C LEU A 813 26.36 20.96 -44.74
N SER A 814 26.57 20.17 -45.80
CA SER A 814 27.54 19.06 -45.80
C SER A 814 28.99 19.48 -45.55
N TRP A 815 29.32 20.77 -45.70
CA TRP A 815 30.64 21.33 -45.39
C TRP A 815 30.89 21.50 -43.88
N LEU A 816 29.85 21.67 -43.06
CA LEU A 816 29.96 21.99 -41.63
C LEU A 816 30.74 20.96 -40.80
N PRO A 817 30.48 19.64 -40.89
CA PRO A 817 31.26 18.63 -40.17
C PRO A 817 32.77 18.74 -40.38
N ARG A 818 33.21 19.04 -41.61
CA ARG A 818 34.63 19.17 -41.95
C ARG A 818 35.22 20.46 -41.41
N THR A 819 34.51 21.57 -41.54
CA THR A 819 34.95 22.87 -41.02
C THR A 819 35.05 22.84 -39.49
N VAL A 820 34.07 22.26 -38.79
CA VAL A 820 34.13 22.10 -37.33
C VAL A 820 35.29 21.20 -36.92
N LYS A 821 35.51 20.08 -37.61
CA LYS A 821 36.67 19.21 -37.36
C LYS A 821 38.00 19.91 -37.61
N SER A 822 38.10 20.69 -38.69
CA SER A 822 39.30 21.45 -39.04
C SER A 822 39.59 22.58 -38.05
N LEU A 823 38.56 23.21 -37.48
CA LEU A 823 38.72 24.34 -36.56
C LEU A 823 38.86 23.91 -35.10
N THR A 824 38.21 22.82 -34.69
CA THR A 824 38.11 22.42 -33.28
C THR A 824 38.82 21.11 -32.96
N GLY A 825 39.29 20.37 -33.97
CA GLY A 825 39.83 19.02 -33.82
C GLY A 825 38.79 17.94 -33.48
N ASN A 826 37.55 18.33 -33.18
CA ASN A 826 36.49 17.43 -32.73
C ASN A 826 35.63 16.94 -33.90
N ASP A 827 35.29 15.65 -33.87
CA ASP A 827 34.33 15.07 -34.82
C ASP A 827 32.91 15.62 -34.55
N PHE A 828 32.29 16.18 -35.59
CA PHE A 828 30.92 16.68 -35.56
C PHE A 828 30.05 15.88 -36.53
N ARG A 829 28.95 15.31 -36.03
CA ARG A 829 27.99 14.53 -36.83
C ARG A 829 26.78 15.39 -37.15
N LEU A 830 26.55 15.69 -38.42
CA LEU A 830 25.39 16.45 -38.84
C LEU A 830 24.21 15.51 -39.06
N ILE A 831 23.14 15.68 -38.29
CA ILE A 831 21.87 14.95 -38.46
C ILE A 831 21.07 15.60 -39.58
N VAL A 832 20.76 14.83 -40.62
CA VAL A 832 20.05 15.31 -41.81
C VAL A 832 18.81 14.46 -42.04
N GLY A 833 17.69 15.09 -42.38
CA GLY A 833 16.50 14.38 -42.81
C GLY A 833 15.93 14.97 -44.09
N ARG A 834 14.60 15.06 -44.16
CA ARG A 834 13.84 15.55 -45.31
C ARG A 834 14.26 16.99 -45.64
N PHE A 835 14.37 17.27 -46.94
CA PHE A 835 14.83 18.56 -47.49
C PHE A 835 16.27 18.97 -47.09
N GLY A 836 17.08 18.05 -46.58
CA GLY A 836 18.45 18.36 -46.17
C GLY A 836 18.56 19.13 -44.84
N VAL A 837 17.47 19.19 -44.06
CA VAL A 837 17.39 19.86 -42.75
C VAL A 837 17.02 18.86 -41.63
N THR A 838 16.96 19.30 -40.37
CA THR A 838 16.67 18.46 -39.19
C THR A 838 15.21 17.99 -39.08
N ILE A 839 14.48 17.88 -40.20
CA ILE A 839 13.12 17.33 -40.25
C ILE A 839 13.22 15.85 -40.61
N PRO A 840 12.67 14.92 -39.82
CA PRO A 840 12.86 13.49 -40.05
C PRO A 840 12.15 12.96 -41.31
N PHE A 841 12.62 11.82 -41.81
CA PHE A 841 11.98 11.10 -42.90
C PHE A 841 10.64 10.48 -42.47
N ARG A 842 9.70 10.42 -43.41
CA ARG A 842 8.41 9.75 -43.27
C ARG A 842 8.58 8.24 -43.43
N LYS A 843 9.01 7.55 -42.38
CA LYS A 843 9.18 6.10 -42.35
C LYS A 843 8.38 5.48 -41.19
N PRO A 844 7.85 4.26 -41.35
CA PRO A 844 7.09 3.56 -40.32
C PRO A 844 7.97 3.20 -39.11
N VAL A 845 7.41 3.30 -37.90
CA VAL A 845 8.05 2.84 -36.67
C VAL A 845 7.14 1.84 -35.95
N HIS A 846 7.61 0.62 -35.78
CA HIS A 846 6.89 -0.45 -35.08
C HIS A 846 7.51 -0.70 -33.72
N VAL A 847 6.80 -0.33 -32.66
CA VAL A 847 7.24 -0.46 -31.27
C VAL A 847 6.62 -1.72 -30.68
N VAL A 848 7.43 -2.73 -30.40
CA VAL A 848 7.00 -4.03 -29.88
C VAL A 848 7.36 -4.17 -28.41
N VAL A 849 6.35 -4.32 -27.56
CA VAL A 849 6.48 -4.62 -26.14
C VAL A 849 6.55 -6.14 -25.94
N GLY A 850 7.67 -6.60 -25.39
CA GLY A 850 7.97 -8.02 -25.12
C GLY A 850 7.27 -8.60 -23.90
N LYS A 851 7.65 -9.83 -23.56
CA LYS A 851 7.17 -10.52 -22.35
C LYS A 851 7.85 -9.93 -21.11
N PRO A 852 7.12 -9.75 -19.99
CA PRO A 852 7.70 -9.26 -18.75
C PRO A 852 8.61 -10.31 -18.12
N ILE A 853 9.80 -9.90 -17.70
CA ILE A 853 10.73 -10.70 -16.90
C ILE A 853 10.45 -10.39 -15.44
N ARG A 854 10.06 -11.43 -14.71
CA ARG A 854 9.72 -11.30 -13.29
C ARG A 854 10.97 -11.03 -12.47
N VAL A 855 10.90 -10.01 -11.62
CA VAL A 855 12.00 -9.62 -10.74
C VAL A 855 11.61 -9.83 -9.29
N LYS A 856 12.48 -10.48 -8.52
CA LYS A 856 12.38 -10.58 -7.07
C LYS A 856 12.87 -9.28 -6.44
N GLU A 857 12.03 -8.65 -5.62
CA GLU A 857 12.42 -7.45 -4.88
C GLU A 857 13.55 -7.77 -3.89
N SER A 858 14.63 -7.00 -3.96
CA SER A 858 15.65 -6.90 -2.92
C SER A 858 16.10 -5.46 -2.77
N ARG A 859 15.64 -4.81 -1.70
CA ARG A 859 15.82 -3.37 -1.48
C ARG A 859 17.24 -2.97 -1.06
N TRP A 860 17.94 -3.87 -0.37
CA TRP A 860 19.17 -3.53 0.37
C TRP A 860 20.41 -4.12 -0.28
N ASP A 861 20.48 -5.45 -0.39
CA ASP A 861 21.61 -6.16 -0.99
C ASP A 861 21.19 -6.80 -2.31
N GLN A 862 21.94 -6.53 -3.36
CA GLN A 862 21.62 -6.98 -4.71
C GLN A 862 22.68 -7.97 -5.14
N ASP A 863 22.31 -9.25 -5.07
CA ASP A 863 23.15 -10.33 -5.58
C ASP A 863 23.50 -10.07 -7.05
N GLU A 864 24.79 -9.85 -7.32
CA GLU A 864 25.32 -9.61 -8.66
C GLU A 864 25.08 -10.81 -9.59
N ALA A 865 25.07 -12.03 -9.06
CA ALA A 865 24.76 -13.22 -9.84
C ALA A 865 23.30 -13.20 -10.31
N TYR A 866 22.38 -12.81 -9.44
CA TYR A 866 20.98 -12.59 -9.80
C TYR A 866 20.81 -11.45 -10.81
N VAL A 867 21.49 -10.31 -10.61
CA VAL A 867 21.47 -9.18 -11.56
C VAL A 867 21.98 -9.59 -12.94
N ALA A 868 23.06 -10.37 -13.00
CA ALA A 868 23.61 -10.90 -14.25
C ALA A 868 22.63 -11.88 -14.92
N HIS A 869 22.03 -12.80 -14.16
CA HIS A 869 21.05 -13.74 -14.68
C HIS A 869 19.81 -13.02 -15.27
N VAL A 870 19.29 -12.01 -14.57
CA VAL A 870 18.16 -11.21 -15.07
C VAL A 870 18.56 -10.41 -16.33
N HIS A 871 19.82 -9.95 -16.42
CA HIS A 871 20.35 -9.29 -17.62
C HIS A 871 20.38 -10.25 -18.83
N GLU A 872 20.84 -11.48 -18.63
CA GLU A 872 20.85 -12.51 -19.68
C GLU A 872 19.44 -12.80 -20.19
N LEU A 873 18.46 -12.97 -19.29
CA LEU A 873 17.05 -13.14 -19.67
C LEU A 873 16.52 -11.95 -20.47
N TYR A 874 16.93 -10.72 -20.09
CA TYR A 874 16.55 -9.49 -20.78
C TYR A 874 17.11 -9.41 -22.20
N VAL A 875 18.39 -9.75 -22.38
CA VAL A 875 19.03 -9.82 -23.70
C VAL A 875 18.42 -10.93 -24.56
N ALA A 876 18.14 -12.09 -23.98
CA ALA A 876 17.54 -13.21 -24.69
C ALA A 876 16.15 -12.86 -25.23
N GLU A 877 15.32 -12.17 -24.44
CA GLU A 877 14.00 -11.73 -24.87
C GLU A 877 14.07 -10.66 -25.97
N LEU A 878 15.04 -9.74 -25.95
CA LEU A 878 15.24 -8.80 -27.07
C LEU A 878 15.63 -9.50 -28.37
N ARG A 879 16.55 -10.48 -28.30
CA ARG A 879 16.93 -11.30 -29.46
C ARG A 879 15.74 -12.06 -30.02
N ARG A 880 14.93 -12.66 -29.14
CA ARG A 880 13.69 -13.34 -29.52
C ARG A 880 12.75 -12.40 -30.28
N LEU A 881 12.51 -11.18 -29.77
CA LEU A 881 11.67 -10.19 -30.45
C LEU A 881 12.22 -9.81 -31.83
N TRP A 882 13.53 -9.63 -31.95
CA TRP A 882 14.17 -9.35 -33.24
C TRP A 882 13.97 -10.50 -34.23
N ASP A 883 14.33 -11.72 -33.85
CA ASP A 883 14.31 -12.88 -34.72
C ASP A 883 12.88 -13.22 -35.19
N GLU A 884 11.89 -13.13 -34.29
CA GLU A 884 10.49 -13.44 -34.59
C GLU A 884 9.81 -12.40 -35.48
N TRP A 885 10.19 -11.12 -35.39
CA TRP A 885 9.41 -10.02 -35.98
C TRP A 885 10.12 -9.20 -37.05
N ARG A 886 11.44 -9.35 -37.22
CA ARG A 886 12.20 -8.65 -38.28
C ARG A 886 11.62 -8.90 -39.67
N GLY A 887 11.17 -10.11 -39.98
CA GLY A 887 10.58 -10.45 -41.28
C GLY A 887 9.25 -9.73 -41.51
N SER A 888 8.35 -9.81 -40.52
CA SER A 888 7.01 -9.21 -40.55
C SER A 888 7.02 -7.68 -40.71
N PHE A 889 8.09 -7.01 -40.28
CA PHE A 889 8.23 -5.55 -40.36
C PHE A 889 9.19 -5.07 -41.46
N GLY A 890 9.68 -5.96 -42.34
CA GLY A 890 10.50 -5.60 -43.52
C GLY A 890 12.00 -5.42 -43.26
N PHE A 891 12.52 -6.00 -42.17
CA PHE A 891 13.92 -5.98 -41.72
C PHE A 891 14.62 -7.36 -41.83
N GLY A 892 14.03 -8.30 -42.57
CA GLY A 892 14.62 -9.62 -42.89
C GLY A 892 15.67 -9.55 -44.02
N GLN A 893 16.58 -10.53 -44.06
CA GLN A 893 17.40 -10.80 -45.26
C GLN A 893 16.53 -11.60 -46.24
N GLY A 894 16.36 -11.12 -47.47
CA GLY A 894 15.51 -11.78 -48.46
C GLY A 894 16.23 -12.91 -49.19
N GLU A 895 15.60 -14.08 -49.26
CA GLU A 895 15.70 -14.99 -50.40
C GLU A 895 14.34 -14.91 -51.14
N GLY A 896 14.34 -14.47 -52.41
CA GLY A 896 13.12 -14.30 -53.24
C GLY A 896 12.57 -12.86 -53.35
N GLU A 897 11.77 -12.60 -54.41
CA GLU A 897 11.43 -11.32 -55.08
C GLU A 897 10.97 -10.09 -54.27
N VAL A 898 10.89 -10.14 -52.94
CA VAL A 898 10.69 -8.95 -52.09
C VAL A 898 12.00 -8.66 -51.34
N LYS A 899 12.86 -7.83 -51.95
CA LYS A 899 14.11 -7.35 -51.33
C LYS A 899 13.82 -6.61 -50.00
N GLY A 900 13.91 -7.32 -48.88
CA GLY A 900 13.96 -6.71 -47.54
C GLY A 900 15.23 -5.90 -47.32
N ARG A 901 15.19 -4.87 -46.45
CA ARG A 901 16.41 -4.14 -46.05
C ARG A 901 17.17 -5.01 -45.06
N GLY A 902 18.34 -5.52 -45.46
CA GLY A 902 19.21 -6.26 -44.55
C GLY A 902 19.72 -5.35 -43.44
N VAL A 903 19.09 -5.39 -42.26
CA VAL A 903 19.55 -4.68 -41.06
C VAL A 903 20.29 -5.63 -40.14
N GLU A 904 21.49 -5.21 -39.72
CA GLU A 904 22.34 -5.99 -38.81
C GLU A 904 21.99 -5.67 -37.35
N PHE A 905 21.64 -6.68 -36.56
CA PHE A 905 21.36 -6.56 -35.12
C PHE A 905 22.56 -7.06 -34.33
N ARG A 906 23.15 -6.18 -33.51
CA ARG A 906 24.29 -6.53 -32.65
C ARG A 906 24.09 -5.98 -31.26
N VAL A 907 24.51 -6.75 -30.26
CA VAL A 907 24.64 -6.26 -28.88
C VAL A 907 26.13 -5.98 -28.63
N VAL A 908 26.46 -4.73 -28.34
CA VAL A 908 27.84 -4.20 -28.26
C VAL A 908 28.14 -3.58 -26.88
N GLU A 909 29.41 -3.29 -26.63
CA GLU A 909 29.94 -2.75 -25.35
C GLU A 909 30.00 -1.21 -25.26
#